data_AF-A0A8J4SDJ0-F1
#
_entry.id   AF-A0A8J4SDJ0-F1
#
_cell.length_a   1.000
_cell.length_b   1.000
_cell.length_c   1.000
_cell.angle_alpha   90.00
_cell.angle_beta   90.00
_cell.angle_gamma   90.00
#
_symmetry.space_group_name_H-M   'P 1'
#
loop_
_entity.id
_entity.type
_entity.pdbx_description
1 polymer ?
#
loop_
_entity_poly.entity_id
_entity_poly.type
_entity_poly.pdbx_seq_one_letter_code
_entity_poly.pdbx_strand_id
1 'polypeptide(L)'
;MKPLIGVINLDHELEELKELTYFRCGAAVPYAGRYRLIDFVLSNMMNAGIESIGVFVRRKYRSLMDHLGDGKPWDLDRKHGGMFILPPDWNDPTDTSQGDLQHFHNNLDFFRRGSGQYVVHAGSRHVTKADLQDVYRYHISKGADVTLVCKKVDQLLPEHDACVKVEDDGNGNVVDIHQSADHPNIYTEIFIMEKELFLHQVQRCIAHGESHFFRDVIQKNPDGLNIAAYAYDGYHAVINSIDSYYRNSLELLNSGLYEQLFKEQPVQTKIKYEAPAKYLDTAEVKHSLLANGCIVGGEVEDSILFRGVHVAKGAKIKGSIIMQKCYIGEGAVLENVILDKDVKLSGGQTLIGDPSNPRNLVSKLGKPLAEATQEDVYHVLGSMIREYAGQDWAASNQGFKQRQDKQVYYFSLEFLIGRLLGNNLLNVNELELVRDSLAELGFSLEDVEEQEADAGLGNGGLGRLAACFLDSLASLGYAGHGCGIRYKYGLFEQKIINGNQVELPDNWLDKGNEWEVRRPDKKVEVQFWGRVEAHEQDGHYQFVTKDAESVVAVPYDVPVIGYGQPHVNTLRLWSAEPKRETSQDTPSNYYGYLDYSRSVESISEFLYPDDSQYEGKLLRLKQQYFMCSAGVQSALRTFNKLELSYDRLPDKVAFHINDTHPTLVIPELMRILIDVKGYGWDEAWDITTRTVSYTNHTTLSEALEKWPVAMISKLLPRIYMIIEEINKRFCGMLLERYPGDPDRIQLLAIVANDQVRMAHLAIVGSHSVNGVAALHTEILKEREMAPFYALYPERFNNKTNGITHRRWLMHANPKLSNLITHTIGGKWITEPGRLNELAGAADDASFQQQFQSIKRHNKERLAAYILDHTGTAVNPDSIFDVQVKRLHGYKRQLLNILHVMHLYNRLKSDASFDIVPRTFIFGAKAAPSYYFAKKIIKLINTVADTVNRDTAVNDRLQVFFLENYSVSLAEKIIPAADVSEQISTAGKEASGTGNMKFMMNGALTIGTMDGANVEMAEQVGEDNMFIFGLRADEVLEYYRSGSYRPGEIVQQDERIREVVEQLVHPGAFCERDGEFWDIYDSLLAHGDEYFVLRDFAAYADAHAAIDSAYRDVAGWTRKAVLNTAQSGIFSSDRTISEYATDIWGIHPVSGNWKG
;
A
#
# COMPACT_ATOMS: atom_id res chain seq x y z
N MET A 1 -42.72 -21.97 -42.88
CA MET A 1 -41.65 -21.84 -41.87
C MET A 1 -41.47 -20.38 -41.56
N LYS A 2 -41.22 -20.01 -40.30
CA LYS A 2 -40.88 -18.63 -39.98
C LYS A 2 -39.44 -18.37 -40.45
N PRO A 3 -39.19 -17.32 -41.25
CA PRO A 3 -37.92 -17.20 -41.96
C PRO A 3 -36.75 -16.71 -41.09
N LEU A 4 -37.01 -16.21 -39.89
CA LEU A 4 -36.03 -15.49 -39.06
C LEU A 4 -35.59 -16.29 -37.82
N ILE A 5 -34.30 -16.19 -37.47
CA ILE A 5 -33.72 -16.57 -36.18
C ILE A 5 -33.06 -15.34 -35.56
N GLY A 6 -33.20 -15.13 -34.25
CA GLY A 6 -32.72 -13.94 -33.56
C GLY A 6 -31.43 -14.17 -32.79
N VAL A 7 -30.55 -13.17 -32.81
CA VAL A 7 -29.33 -13.11 -32.01
C VAL A 7 -29.25 -11.73 -31.37
N ILE A 8 -29.23 -11.68 -30.05
CA ILE A 8 -28.94 -10.48 -29.29
C ILE A 8 -27.52 -10.60 -28.79
N ASN A 9 -26.60 -9.82 -29.36
CA ASN A 9 -25.18 -9.87 -29.02
C ASN A 9 -24.82 -8.74 -28.05
N LEU A 10 -24.54 -9.09 -26.79
CA LEU A 10 -24.21 -8.13 -25.75
C LEU A 10 -22.69 -8.02 -25.50
N ASP A 11 -21.87 -8.62 -26.37
CA ASP A 11 -20.42 -8.70 -26.16
C ASP A 11 -19.71 -7.33 -26.25
N HIS A 12 -20.25 -6.44 -27.07
CA HIS A 12 -19.69 -5.11 -27.32
C HIS A 12 -20.16 -4.04 -26.32
N GLU A 13 -21.06 -4.37 -25.38
CA GLU A 13 -21.69 -3.41 -24.46
C GLU A 13 -20.89 -3.17 -23.16
N LEU A 14 -19.55 -3.10 -23.23
CA LEU A 14 -18.71 -3.08 -22.02
C LEU A 14 -18.70 -1.72 -21.31
N GLU A 15 -19.29 -1.72 -20.09
CA GLU A 15 -19.07 -0.78 -18.96
C GLU A 15 -19.29 0.73 -19.21
N GLU A 16 -20.02 1.11 -20.26
CA GLU A 16 -20.19 2.53 -20.65
C GLU A 16 -21.11 3.35 -19.72
N LEU A 17 -21.92 2.69 -18.87
CA LEU A 17 -22.85 3.34 -17.91
C LEU A 17 -22.33 3.38 -16.46
N LYS A 18 -21.01 3.29 -16.25
CA LYS A 18 -20.36 3.44 -14.93
C LYS A 18 -21.08 2.69 -13.79
N GLU A 19 -21.65 3.40 -12.82
CA GLU A 19 -22.29 2.85 -11.62
C GLU A 19 -23.52 1.98 -11.95
N LEU A 20 -24.26 2.30 -13.02
CA LEU A 20 -25.47 1.56 -13.40
C LEU A 20 -25.17 0.16 -13.95
N THR A 21 -23.94 -0.08 -14.42
CA THR A 21 -23.47 -1.38 -14.94
C THR A 21 -22.41 -2.03 -14.03
N TYR A 22 -22.25 -1.56 -12.79
CA TYR A 22 -21.28 -2.11 -11.85
C TYR A 22 -21.57 -3.59 -11.52
N PHE A 23 -22.84 -3.93 -11.22
CA PHE A 23 -23.27 -5.30 -10.88
C PHE A 23 -24.13 -5.98 -11.96
N ARG A 24 -24.34 -5.33 -13.11
CA ARG A 24 -25.23 -5.81 -14.18
C ARG A 24 -24.68 -5.42 -15.54
N CYS A 25 -24.91 -6.20 -16.59
CA CYS A 25 -24.60 -5.77 -17.96
C CYS A 25 -25.55 -4.64 -18.43
N GLY A 26 -25.19 -3.89 -19.47
CA GLY A 26 -25.97 -2.78 -20.04
C GLY A 26 -27.43 -3.15 -20.31
N ALA A 27 -27.65 -4.26 -21.03
CA ALA A 27 -28.97 -4.83 -21.30
C ALA A 27 -29.89 -5.01 -20.06
N ALA A 28 -29.31 -5.19 -18.87
CA ALA A 28 -30.02 -5.40 -17.62
C ALA A 28 -30.35 -4.10 -16.84
N VAL A 29 -29.94 -2.94 -17.35
CA VAL A 29 -30.20 -1.64 -16.73
C VAL A 29 -31.69 -1.28 -16.84
N PRO A 30 -32.35 -0.91 -15.73
CA PRO A 30 -33.74 -0.44 -15.74
C PRO A 30 -33.91 0.81 -16.58
N TYR A 31 -34.99 0.89 -17.34
CA TYR A 31 -35.32 2.04 -18.19
C TYR A 31 -36.83 2.29 -18.19
N ALA A 32 -37.25 3.54 -18.42
CA ALA A 32 -38.65 3.93 -18.57
C ALA A 32 -39.60 3.39 -17.47
N GLY A 33 -39.17 3.43 -16.19
CA GLY A 33 -39.98 3.11 -15.01
C GLY A 33 -40.23 1.62 -14.73
N ARG A 34 -40.44 0.80 -15.77
CA ARG A 34 -40.79 -0.63 -15.59
C ARG A 34 -40.04 -1.60 -16.50
N TYR A 35 -39.26 -1.09 -17.43
CA TYR A 35 -38.56 -1.86 -18.47
C TYR A 35 -37.09 -2.02 -18.12
N ARG A 36 -36.39 -2.82 -18.91
CA ARG A 36 -34.93 -2.84 -19.04
C ARG A 36 -34.55 -2.62 -20.50
N LEU A 37 -33.32 -2.20 -20.77
CA LEU A 37 -32.86 -1.91 -22.13
C LEU A 37 -33.06 -3.10 -23.10
N ILE A 38 -32.86 -4.34 -22.65
CA ILE A 38 -33.10 -5.54 -23.47
C ILE A 38 -34.57 -5.75 -23.88
N ASP A 39 -35.53 -5.18 -23.16
CA ASP A 39 -36.95 -5.43 -23.39
C ASP A 39 -37.40 -4.94 -24.77
N PHE A 40 -36.79 -3.87 -25.26
CA PHE A 40 -37.12 -3.24 -26.54
C PHE A 40 -36.73 -4.13 -27.71
N VAL A 41 -35.48 -4.59 -27.74
CA VAL A 41 -35.00 -5.50 -28.80
C VAL A 41 -35.71 -6.86 -28.76
N LEU A 42 -35.97 -7.41 -27.57
CA LEU A 42 -36.74 -8.66 -27.44
C LEU A 42 -38.18 -8.49 -27.94
N SER A 43 -38.81 -7.35 -27.65
CA SER A 43 -40.16 -7.04 -28.15
C SER A 43 -40.18 -6.90 -29.66
N ASN A 44 -39.16 -6.29 -30.27
CA ASN A 44 -39.04 -6.20 -31.74
C ASN A 44 -38.96 -7.60 -32.36
N MET A 45 -38.13 -8.49 -31.79
CA MET A 45 -38.00 -9.87 -32.26
C MET A 45 -39.29 -10.69 -32.05
N MET A 46 -39.97 -10.52 -30.91
CA MET A 46 -41.25 -11.17 -30.63
C MET A 46 -42.35 -10.70 -31.59
N ASN A 47 -42.47 -9.39 -31.81
CA ASN A 47 -43.48 -8.82 -32.71
C ASN A 47 -43.26 -9.26 -34.16
N ALA A 48 -42.00 -9.48 -34.55
CA ALA A 48 -41.64 -10.10 -35.81
C ALA A 48 -41.89 -11.63 -35.85
N GLY A 49 -42.39 -12.22 -34.77
CA GLY A 49 -42.72 -13.63 -34.67
C GLY A 49 -41.51 -14.56 -34.60
N ILE A 50 -40.31 -14.06 -34.28
CA ILE A 50 -39.08 -14.87 -34.19
C ILE A 50 -39.22 -15.91 -33.06
N GLU A 51 -39.09 -17.19 -33.39
CA GLU A 51 -39.35 -18.29 -32.46
C GLU A 51 -38.10 -18.83 -31.76
N SER A 52 -36.91 -18.46 -32.20
CA SER A 52 -35.64 -18.89 -31.61
C SER A 52 -34.71 -17.70 -31.48
N ILE A 53 -34.37 -17.33 -30.25
CA ILE A 53 -33.55 -16.15 -29.95
C ILE A 53 -32.39 -16.57 -29.04
N GLY A 54 -31.16 -16.33 -29.48
CA GLY A 54 -29.96 -16.51 -28.68
C GLY A 54 -29.53 -15.17 -28.08
N VAL A 55 -29.40 -15.09 -26.76
CA VAL A 55 -28.90 -13.92 -26.03
C VAL A 55 -27.48 -14.24 -25.57
N PHE A 56 -26.51 -13.61 -26.21
CA PHE A 56 -25.10 -13.90 -26.05
C PHE A 56 -24.54 -13.01 -24.94
N VAL A 57 -24.07 -13.61 -23.84
CA VAL A 57 -23.70 -12.88 -22.61
C VAL A 57 -22.28 -13.24 -22.18
N ARG A 58 -21.39 -12.26 -21.93
CA ARG A 58 -20.03 -12.54 -21.44
C ARG A 58 -19.87 -12.38 -19.93
N ARG A 59 -20.27 -11.24 -19.37
CA ARG A 59 -20.03 -10.85 -17.96
C ARG A 59 -21.27 -10.22 -17.32
N LYS A 60 -21.34 -10.22 -15.98
CA LYS A 60 -22.37 -9.52 -15.16
C LYS A 60 -23.84 -9.79 -15.55
N TYR A 61 -24.13 -10.94 -16.16
CA TYR A 61 -25.46 -11.27 -16.72
C TYR A 61 -26.44 -11.90 -15.71
N ARG A 62 -26.06 -12.06 -14.43
CA ARG A 62 -26.95 -12.64 -13.41
C ARG A 62 -28.26 -11.87 -13.26
N SER A 63 -28.19 -10.53 -13.22
CA SER A 63 -29.39 -9.66 -13.15
C SER A 63 -30.24 -9.75 -14.41
N LEU A 64 -29.60 -10.00 -15.56
CA LEU A 64 -30.27 -10.22 -16.85
C LEU A 64 -31.02 -11.55 -16.83
N MET A 65 -30.37 -12.64 -16.39
CA MET A 65 -30.99 -13.96 -16.28
C MET A 65 -32.23 -13.95 -15.39
N ASP A 66 -32.17 -13.28 -14.23
CA ASP A 66 -33.36 -13.15 -13.37
C ASP A 66 -34.50 -12.43 -14.08
N HIS A 67 -34.20 -11.38 -14.86
CA HIS A 67 -35.22 -10.64 -15.59
C HIS A 67 -35.85 -11.43 -16.72
N LEU A 68 -35.01 -12.09 -17.50
CA LEU A 68 -35.43 -12.85 -18.68
C LEU A 68 -36.19 -14.12 -18.29
N GLY A 69 -35.78 -14.80 -17.21
CA GLY A 69 -36.39 -16.03 -16.76
C GLY A 69 -36.39 -17.10 -17.87
N ASP A 70 -37.56 -17.68 -18.11
CA ASP A 70 -37.84 -18.63 -19.20
C ASP A 70 -38.25 -17.95 -20.52
N GLY A 71 -38.31 -16.62 -20.56
CA GLY A 71 -38.75 -15.87 -21.74
C GLY A 71 -40.26 -15.80 -21.94
N LYS A 72 -41.06 -16.34 -21.00
CA LYS A 72 -42.52 -16.35 -21.08
C LYS A 72 -43.19 -14.99 -21.35
N PRO A 73 -42.74 -13.85 -20.77
CA PRO A 73 -43.36 -12.56 -21.05
C PRO A 73 -43.29 -12.13 -22.53
N TRP A 74 -42.37 -12.71 -23.30
CA TRP A 74 -42.21 -12.49 -24.74
C TRP A 74 -42.71 -13.68 -25.57
N ASP A 75 -43.49 -14.62 -25.00
CA ASP A 75 -43.96 -15.84 -25.68
C ASP A 75 -42.79 -16.72 -26.20
N LEU A 76 -41.71 -16.82 -25.43
CA LEU A 76 -40.48 -17.57 -25.76
C LEU A 76 -40.23 -18.80 -24.86
N ASP A 77 -41.16 -19.16 -23.96
CA ASP A 77 -41.11 -20.35 -23.09
C ASP A 77 -41.62 -21.62 -23.81
N ARG A 78 -40.94 -22.01 -24.89
CA ARG A 78 -41.40 -23.08 -25.80
C ARG A 78 -40.62 -24.37 -25.64
N LYS A 79 -41.23 -25.51 -25.98
CA LYS A 79 -40.56 -26.83 -26.04
C LYS A 79 -39.61 -26.97 -27.24
N HIS A 80 -39.93 -26.31 -28.34
CA HIS A 80 -39.13 -26.28 -29.57
C HIS A 80 -38.90 -24.82 -29.95
N GLY A 81 -37.64 -24.43 -30.09
CA GLY A 81 -37.24 -23.01 -30.12
C GLY A 81 -37.26 -22.40 -28.71
N GLY A 82 -37.47 -21.09 -28.64
CA GLY A 82 -37.49 -20.30 -27.42
C GLY A 82 -36.29 -19.37 -27.29
N MET A 83 -36.13 -18.79 -26.10
CA MET A 83 -35.01 -17.93 -25.76
C MET A 83 -33.91 -18.74 -25.09
N PHE A 84 -32.68 -18.58 -25.56
CA PHE A 84 -31.49 -19.24 -25.03
C PHE A 84 -30.52 -18.19 -24.52
N ILE A 85 -30.15 -18.26 -23.25
CA ILE A 85 -29.08 -17.43 -22.68
C ILE A 85 -27.78 -18.21 -22.82
N LEU A 86 -26.87 -17.70 -23.65
CA LEU A 86 -25.70 -18.43 -24.14
C LEU A 86 -24.41 -17.75 -23.65
N PRO A 87 -23.85 -18.19 -22.50
CA PRO A 87 -22.54 -17.74 -22.03
C PRO A 87 -21.40 -18.34 -22.89
N PRO A 88 -20.18 -17.78 -22.84
CA PRO A 88 -19.06 -18.24 -23.66
C PRO A 88 -18.42 -19.53 -23.13
N ASP A 89 -18.85 -20.04 -21.97
CA ASP A 89 -18.19 -21.09 -21.18
C ASP A 89 -18.24 -22.47 -21.84
N TRP A 90 -17.38 -22.62 -22.85
CA TRP A 90 -16.81 -23.89 -23.25
C TRP A 90 -15.30 -23.70 -23.36
N ASN A 91 -14.55 -24.20 -22.37
CA ASN A 91 -13.08 -24.21 -22.40
C ASN A 91 -12.62 -25.32 -23.35
N ASP A 92 -12.78 -25.12 -24.66
CA ASP A 92 -12.05 -25.89 -25.66
C ASP A 92 -10.66 -25.26 -25.78
N PRO A 93 -9.59 -25.91 -25.29
CA PRO A 93 -8.23 -25.37 -25.37
C PRO A 93 -7.71 -25.26 -26.82
N THR A 94 -8.46 -25.76 -27.80
CA THR A 94 -8.17 -25.63 -29.24
C THR A 94 -8.95 -24.49 -29.91
N ASP A 95 -9.90 -23.84 -29.22
CA ASP A 95 -10.62 -22.69 -29.74
C ASP A 95 -9.71 -21.45 -29.77
N THR A 96 -9.40 -20.99 -30.98
CA THR A 96 -8.55 -19.83 -31.24
C THR A 96 -9.35 -18.55 -31.48
N SER A 97 -10.69 -18.65 -31.52
CA SER A 97 -11.56 -17.51 -31.79
C SER A 97 -11.56 -16.50 -30.63
N GLN A 98 -11.73 -15.23 -30.96
CA GLN A 98 -11.69 -14.09 -30.03
C GLN A 98 -12.87 -13.15 -30.31
N GLY A 99 -13.16 -12.25 -29.38
CA GLY A 99 -14.27 -11.28 -29.50
C GLY A 99 -15.64 -11.95 -29.65
N ASP A 100 -16.53 -11.37 -30.47
CA ASP A 100 -17.90 -11.87 -30.61
C ASP A 100 -17.98 -13.14 -31.48
N LEU A 101 -16.96 -13.35 -32.33
CA LEU A 101 -16.81 -14.57 -33.13
C LEU A 101 -16.67 -15.81 -32.25
N GLN A 102 -16.08 -15.67 -31.06
CA GLN A 102 -16.00 -16.75 -30.08
C GLN A 102 -17.38 -17.21 -29.62
N HIS A 103 -18.31 -16.28 -29.39
CA HIS A 103 -19.66 -16.66 -29.01
C HIS A 103 -20.40 -17.35 -30.15
N PHE A 104 -20.22 -16.89 -31.41
CA PHE A 104 -20.81 -17.57 -32.56
C PHE A 104 -20.23 -18.98 -32.74
N HIS A 105 -18.92 -19.14 -32.55
CA HIS A 105 -18.24 -20.43 -32.65
C HIS A 105 -18.73 -21.43 -31.59
N ASN A 106 -18.72 -21.03 -30.32
CA ASN A 106 -19.10 -21.90 -29.21
C ASN A 106 -20.59 -22.28 -29.22
N ASN A 107 -21.41 -21.51 -29.94
CA ASN A 107 -22.85 -21.70 -30.02
C ASN A 107 -23.34 -22.03 -31.45
N LEU A 108 -22.50 -22.59 -32.32
CA LEU A 108 -22.90 -23.01 -33.68
C LEU A 108 -24.13 -23.93 -33.70
N ASP A 109 -24.27 -24.75 -32.65
CA ASP A 109 -25.42 -25.65 -32.48
C ASP A 109 -26.77 -24.91 -32.40
N PHE A 110 -26.81 -23.69 -31.85
CA PHE A 110 -28.02 -22.87 -31.83
C PHE A 110 -28.48 -22.55 -33.26
N PHE A 111 -27.56 -22.13 -34.13
CA PHE A 111 -27.86 -21.80 -35.52
C PHE A 111 -28.22 -23.03 -36.36
N ARG A 112 -27.49 -24.14 -36.17
CA ARG A 112 -27.73 -25.41 -36.89
C ARG A 112 -29.08 -26.02 -36.56
N ARG A 113 -29.53 -25.92 -35.30
CA ARG A 113 -30.81 -26.48 -34.84
C ARG A 113 -32.00 -25.53 -35.08
N GLY A 114 -31.74 -24.23 -35.21
CA GLY A 114 -32.77 -23.23 -35.47
C GLY A 114 -33.35 -23.32 -36.89
N SER A 115 -34.67 -23.21 -37.01
CA SER A 115 -35.41 -23.38 -38.27
C SER A 115 -35.46 -22.14 -39.18
N GLY A 116 -35.00 -20.98 -38.70
CA GLY A 116 -34.91 -19.74 -39.49
C GLY A 116 -33.85 -19.84 -40.61
N GLN A 117 -34.14 -19.20 -41.75
CA GLN A 117 -33.24 -19.10 -42.90
C GLN A 117 -32.38 -17.82 -42.87
N TYR A 118 -32.80 -16.78 -42.15
CA TYR A 118 -32.11 -15.51 -42.03
C TYR A 118 -31.87 -15.17 -40.56
N VAL A 119 -30.65 -14.72 -40.24
CA VAL A 119 -30.25 -14.26 -38.91
C VAL A 119 -30.58 -12.78 -38.78
N VAL A 120 -31.30 -12.42 -37.72
CA VAL A 120 -31.42 -11.05 -37.25
C VAL A 120 -30.46 -10.87 -36.09
N HIS A 121 -29.44 -10.05 -36.26
CA HIS A 121 -28.50 -9.66 -35.21
C HIS A 121 -28.91 -8.29 -34.66
N ALA A 122 -28.83 -8.13 -33.33
CA ALA A 122 -29.15 -6.88 -32.65
C ALA A 122 -28.31 -6.66 -31.37
N GLY A 123 -28.07 -5.40 -31.01
CA GLY A 123 -27.62 -4.97 -29.68
C GLY A 123 -28.79 -4.49 -28.79
N SER A 124 -28.50 -4.02 -27.58
CA SER A 124 -29.51 -3.48 -26.65
C SER A 124 -29.33 -2.00 -26.26
N ARG A 125 -28.22 -1.37 -26.63
CA ARG A 125 -27.96 0.07 -26.34
C ARG A 125 -28.80 1.04 -27.19
N HIS A 126 -29.27 0.60 -28.36
CA HIS A 126 -30.17 1.38 -29.22
C HIS A 126 -31.64 1.07 -28.87
N VAL A 127 -32.30 1.99 -28.17
CA VAL A 127 -33.73 1.86 -27.86
C VAL A 127 -34.53 2.27 -29.10
N THR A 128 -35.10 1.28 -29.78
CA THR A 128 -35.90 1.46 -31.01
C THR A 128 -37.09 0.50 -31.02
N LYS A 129 -38.03 0.77 -31.93
CA LYS A 129 -39.19 -0.07 -32.22
C LYS A 129 -39.25 -0.43 -33.70
N ALA A 130 -38.21 -1.09 -34.19
CA ALA A 130 -38.11 -1.47 -35.60
C ALA A 130 -39.02 -2.67 -35.91
N ASP A 131 -39.82 -2.59 -36.98
CA ASP A 131 -40.58 -3.73 -37.51
C ASP A 131 -39.66 -4.63 -38.34
N LEU A 132 -39.13 -5.68 -37.72
CA LEU A 132 -38.18 -6.57 -38.37
C LEU A 132 -38.80 -7.40 -39.51
N GLN A 133 -40.13 -7.53 -39.60
CA GLN A 133 -40.78 -8.14 -40.76
C GLN A 133 -40.79 -7.20 -41.96
N ASP A 134 -40.85 -5.90 -41.73
CA ASP A 134 -40.68 -4.92 -42.79
C ASP A 134 -39.21 -4.84 -43.26
N VAL A 135 -38.25 -4.84 -42.32
CA VAL A 135 -36.82 -4.93 -42.65
C VAL A 135 -36.51 -6.20 -43.45
N TYR A 136 -37.10 -7.35 -43.08
CA TYR A 136 -36.94 -8.59 -43.83
C TYR A 136 -37.54 -8.51 -45.24
N ARG A 137 -38.74 -7.95 -45.40
CA ARG A 137 -39.35 -7.76 -46.73
C ARG A 137 -38.50 -6.84 -47.60
N TYR A 138 -37.95 -5.79 -47.02
CA TYR A 138 -37.01 -4.89 -47.68
C TYR A 138 -35.74 -5.62 -48.12
N HIS A 139 -35.11 -6.40 -47.23
CA HIS A 139 -33.93 -7.23 -47.50
C HIS A 139 -34.14 -8.13 -48.73
N ILE A 140 -35.27 -8.85 -48.77
CA ILE A 140 -35.63 -9.72 -49.91
C ILE A 140 -35.87 -8.90 -51.18
N SER A 141 -36.60 -7.79 -51.09
CA SER A 141 -36.90 -6.94 -52.25
C SER A 141 -35.66 -6.34 -52.90
N LYS A 142 -34.61 -6.10 -52.11
CA LYS A 142 -33.34 -5.54 -52.56
C LYS A 142 -32.38 -6.60 -53.09
N GLY A 143 -32.65 -7.88 -52.83
CA GLY A 143 -31.69 -8.96 -53.09
C GLY A 143 -30.36 -8.70 -52.39
N ALA A 144 -30.42 -8.14 -51.18
CA ALA A 144 -29.24 -7.78 -50.40
C ALA A 144 -28.67 -9.02 -49.70
N ASP A 145 -27.35 -9.09 -49.57
CA ASP A 145 -26.67 -10.07 -48.73
C ASP A 145 -26.78 -9.68 -47.25
N VAL A 146 -26.76 -8.37 -46.99
CA VAL A 146 -26.90 -7.78 -45.65
C VAL A 146 -27.80 -6.56 -45.71
N THR A 147 -28.71 -6.41 -44.76
CA THR A 147 -29.48 -5.16 -44.59
C THR A 147 -29.24 -4.57 -43.21
N LEU A 148 -28.73 -3.33 -43.17
CA LEU A 148 -28.46 -2.56 -41.96
C LEU A 148 -29.63 -1.63 -41.65
N VAL A 149 -30.13 -1.64 -40.42
CA VAL A 149 -31.13 -0.67 -39.98
C VAL A 149 -30.42 0.61 -39.55
N CYS A 150 -30.82 1.74 -40.12
CA CYS A 150 -30.18 3.03 -39.91
C CYS A 150 -31.20 4.09 -39.50
N LYS A 151 -30.82 5.01 -38.61
CA LYS A 151 -31.62 6.17 -38.21
C LYS A 151 -30.88 7.43 -38.59
N LYS A 152 -31.52 8.28 -39.39
CA LYS A 152 -31.07 9.66 -39.57
C LYS A 152 -31.51 10.50 -38.38
N VAL A 153 -30.54 11.09 -37.66
CA VAL A 153 -30.79 11.96 -36.52
C VAL A 153 -30.78 13.44 -36.94
N ASP A 154 -31.68 14.22 -36.36
CA ASP A 154 -31.79 15.66 -36.67
C ASP A 154 -30.68 16.49 -35.99
N GLN A 155 -30.21 16.05 -34.83
CA GLN A 155 -29.12 16.65 -34.08
C GLN A 155 -28.13 15.57 -33.61
N LEU A 156 -26.84 15.81 -33.86
CA LEU A 156 -25.77 14.99 -33.30
C LEU A 156 -25.51 15.41 -31.85
N LEU A 157 -25.52 14.42 -30.97
CA LEU A 157 -25.28 14.54 -29.53
C LEU A 157 -24.07 13.68 -29.17
N PRO A 158 -23.40 13.89 -28.01
CA PRO A 158 -22.19 13.15 -27.65
C PRO A 158 -22.33 11.62 -27.70
N GLU A 159 -23.52 11.08 -27.37
CA GLU A 159 -23.78 9.64 -27.49
C GLU A 159 -23.68 9.09 -28.92
N HIS A 160 -23.79 9.95 -29.94
CA HIS A 160 -23.71 9.57 -31.34
C HIS A 160 -22.27 9.45 -31.86
N ASP A 161 -21.28 9.94 -31.12
CA ASP A 161 -19.87 9.95 -31.56
C ASP A 161 -19.31 8.53 -31.66
N ALA A 162 -19.70 7.64 -30.75
CA ALA A 162 -19.27 6.25 -30.72
C ALA A 162 -20.07 5.33 -31.68
N CYS A 163 -21.13 5.84 -32.32
CA CYS A 163 -21.96 5.02 -33.19
C CYS A 163 -21.38 4.92 -34.60
N VAL A 164 -21.50 3.73 -35.21
CA VAL A 164 -21.17 3.52 -36.62
C VAL A 164 -22.14 4.31 -37.51
N LYS A 165 -21.61 4.91 -38.58
CA LYS A 165 -22.36 5.67 -39.58
C LYS A 165 -22.40 4.92 -40.90
N VAL A 166 -23.50 5.10 -41.63
CA VAL A 166 -23.73 4.42 -42.91
C VAL A 166 -24.07 5.46 -43.97
N GLU A 167 -23.29 5.49 -45.05
CA GLU A 167 -23.59 6.28 -46.23
C GLU A 167 -24.25 5.39 -47.29
N ASP A 168 -25.34 5.87 -47.90
CA ASP A 168 -26.04 5.18 -48.97
C ASP A 168 -26.19 6.06 -50.23
N ASP A 169 -26.40 5.41 -51.38
CA ASP A 169 -26.49 6.06 -52.70
C ASP A 169 -27.83 6.79 -52.97
N GLY A 170 -28.69 6.95 -51.95
CA GLY A 170 -30.03 7.51 -52.05
C GLY A 170 -31.08 6.52 -52.56
N ASN A 171 -30.67 5.37 -53.09
CA ASN A 171 -31.54 4.24 -53.40
C ASN A 171 -31.46 3.15 -52.31
N GLY A 172 -30.73 3.40 -51.21
CA GLY A 172 -30.57 2.48 -50.09
C GLY A 172 -29.50 1.41 -50.29
N ASN A 173 -28.58 1.55 -51.26
CA ASN A 173 -27.38 0.70 -51.33
C ASN A 173 -26.25 1.39 -50.57
N VAL A 174 -25.57 0.66 -49.67
CA VAL A 174 -24.49 1.21 -48.85
C VAL A 174 -23.24 1.43 -49.69
N VAL A 175 -22.70 2.64 -49.62
CA VAL A 175 -21.44 3.04 -50.28
C VAL A 175 -20.28 3.13 -49.31
N ASP A 176 -20.50 3.49 -48.04
CA ASP A 176 -19.46 3.53 -47.01
C ASP A 176 -20.00 3.26 -45.58
N ILE A 177 -19.14 2.74 -44.72
CA ILE A 177 -19.41 2.47 -43.29
C ILE A 177 -18.21 2.96 -42.46
N HIS A 178 -18.40 4.04 -41.71
CA HIS A 178 -17.32 4.73 -41.00
C HIS A 178 -17.74 5.20 -39.59
N GLN A 179 -16.83 5.86 -38.88
CA GLN A 179 -17.07 6.41 -37.53
C GLN A 179 -16.92 7.94 -37.47
N SER A 180 -17.07 8.65 -38.60
CA SER A 180 -17.07 10.11 -38.61
C SER A 180 -18.15 10.69 -37.68
N ALA A 181 -17.75 11.64 -36.82
CA ALA A 181 -18.61 12.22 -35.81
C ALA A 181 -19.71 13.14 -36.39
N ASP A 182 -19.55 13.62 -37.62
CA ASP A 182 -20.39 14.63 -38.27
C ASP A 182 -21.50 14.06 -39.18
N HIS A 183 -21.52 12.74 -39.43
CA HIS A 183 -22.52 12.14 -40.31
C HIS A 183 -23.82 11.79 -39.54
N PRO A 184 -25.01 12.21 -40.04
CA PRO A 184 -26.27 12.09 -39.30
C PRO A 184 -26.95 10.72 -39.41
N ASN A 185 -26.51 9.84 -40.32
CA ASN A 185 -27.13 8.52 -40.49
C ASN A 185 -26.41 7.47 -39.63
N ILE A 186 -27.08 6.99 -38.59
CA ILE A 186 -26.53 6.14 -37.53
C ILE A 186 -27.02 4.70 -37.70
N TYR A 187 -26.10 3.74 -37.67
CA TYR A 187 -26.41 2.32 -37.60
C TYR A 187 -27.00 1.96 -36.23
N THR A 188 -28.15 1.27 -36.19
CA THR A 188 -28.86 0.94 -34.94
C THR A 188 -28.43 -0.37 -34.30
N GLU A 189 -27.34 -0.98 -34.78
CA GLU A 189 -26.88 -2.31 -34.41
C GLU A 189 -27.79 -3.46 -34.80
N ILE A 190 -28.77 -3.22 -35.68
CA ILE A 190 -29.65 -4.27 -36.18
C ILE A 190 -29.29 -4.59 -37.63
N PHE A 191 -28.98 -5.85 -37.93
CA PHE A 191 -28.82 -6.30 -39.31
C PHE A 191 -29.52 -7.64 -39.59
N ILE A 192 -29.89 -7.85 -40.87
CA ILE A 192 -30.41 -9.13 -41.38
C ILE A 192 -29.44 -9.69 -42.42
N MET A 193 -29.13 -10.99 -42.32
CA MET A 193 -28.27 -11.73 -43.25
C MET A 193 -28.80 -13.17 -43.42
N GLU A 194 -28.60 -13.79 -44.58
CA GLU A 194 -28.88 -15.23 -44.75
C GLU A 194 -28.04 -16.06 -43.76
N LYS A 195 -28.64 -17.06 -43.12
CA LYS A 195 -28.00 -17.87 -42.07
C LYS A 195 -26.79 -18.66 -42.59
N GLU A 196 -26.88 -19.26 -43.77
CA GLU A 196 -25.75 -20.03 -44.32
C GLU A 196 -24.59 -19.11 -44.68
N LEU A 197 -24.86 -17.94 -45.28
CA LEU A 197 -23.87 -16.90 -45.50
C LEU A 197 -23.25 -16.41 -44.18
N PHE A 198 -24.06 -16.15 -43.16
CA PHE A 198 -23.59 -15.75 -41.83
C PHE A 198 -22.61 -16.76 -41.23
N LEU A 199 -22.97 -18.05 -41.24
CA LEU A 199 -22.13 -19.12 -40.69
C LEU A 199 -20.83 -19.31 -41.50
N HIS A 200 -20.91 -19.21 -42.83
CA HIS A 200 -19.73 -19.23 -43.68
C HIS A 200 -18.78 -18.08 -43.34
N GLN A 201 -19.32 -16.87 -43.16
CA GLN A 201 -18.53 -15.69 -42.79
C GLN A 201 -17.90 -15.81 -41.40
N VAL A 202 -18.61 -16.36 -40.41
CA VAL A 202 -18.04 -16.65 -39.08
C VAL A 202 -16.82 -17.59 -39.21
N GLN A 203 -16.94 -18.69 -39.96
CA GLN A 203 -15.84 -19.64 -40.15
C GLN A 203 -14.65 -19.02 -40.88
N ARG A 204 -14.91 -18.23 -41.93
CA ARG A 204 -13.88 -17.48 -42.66
C ARG A 204 -13.10 -16.57 -41.70
N CYS A 205 -13.80 -15.75 -40.93
CA CYS A 205 -13.19 -14.80 -40.01
C CYS A 205 -12.29 -15.50 -38.96
N ILE A 206 -12.78 -16.60 -38.38
CA ILE A 206 -12.02 -17.39 -37.40
C ILE A 206 -10.75 -17.97 -38.05
N ALA A 207 -10.86 -18.53 -39.27
CA ALA A 207 -9.71 -19.08 -39.99
C ALA A 207 -8.64 -18.02 -40.33
N HIS A 208 -9.04 -16.75 -40.43
CA HIS A 208 -8.15 -15.62 -40.68
C HIS A 208 -7.69 -14.88 -39.41
N GLY A 209 -8.07 -15.37 -38.21
CA GLY A 209 -7.67 -14.76 -36.93
C GLY A 209 -8.37 -13.43 -36.62
N GLU A 210 -9.51 -13.16 -37.26
CA GLU A 210 -10.34 -11.98 -37.00
C GLU A 210 -11.14 -12.15 -35.69
N SER A 211 -11.76 -11.07 -35.20
CA SER A 211 -12.38 -11.10 -33.84
C SER A 211 -13.75 -10.45 -33.74
N HIS A 212 -14.18 -9.64 -34.72
CA HIS A 212 -15.44 -8.90 -34.64
C HIS A 212 -16.24 -9.00 -35.94
N PHE A 213 -17.39 -9.69 -35.89
CA PHE A 213 -18.17 -10.00 -37.10
C PHE A 213 -18.55 -8.74 -37.90
N PHE A 214 -19.15 -7.74 -37.25
CA PHE A 214 -19.60 -6.53 -37.96
C PHE A 214 -18.44 -5.78 -38.62
N ARG A 215 -17.34 -5.55 -37.88
CA ARG A 215 -16.17 -4.84 -38.39
C ARG A 215 -15.49 -5.62 -39.52
N ASP A 216 -15.27 -6.91 -39.31
CA ASP A 216 -14.40 -7.72 -40.15
C ASP A 216 -15.14 -8.28 -41.40
N VAL A 217 -16.46 -8.45 -41.34
CA VAL A 217 -17.29 -8.93 -42.47
C VAL A 217 -18.04 -7.78 -43.15
N ILE A 218 -18.80 -6.99 -42.40
CA ILE A 218 -19.75 -6.03 -42.96
C ILE A 218 -19.06 -4.71 -43.29
N GLN A 219 -18.30 -4.14 -42.35
CA GLN A 219 -17.66 -2.84 -42.53
C GLN A 219 -16.50 -2.89 -43.52
N LYS A 220 -15.58 -3.85 -43.37
CA LYS A 220 -14.47 -4.02 -44.32
C LYS A 220 -14.93 -4.56 -45.68
N ASN A 221 -16.06 -5.28 -45.69
CA ASN A 221 -16.64 -5.95 -46.84
C ASN A 221 -15.64 -6.64 -47.79
N PRO A 222 -14.72 -7.50 -47.28
CA PRO A 222 -13.66 -8.09 -48.10
C PRO A 222 -14.20 -8.98 -49.23
N ASP A 223 -15.41 -9.53 -49.07
CA ASP A 223 -16.04 -10.44 -50.02
C ASP A 223 -17.01 -9.74 -51.00
N GLY A 224 -17.11 -8.40 -50.94
CA GLY A 224 -17.95 -7.63 -51.86
C GLY A 224 -19.45 -7.91 -51.73
N LEU A 225 -19.94 -8.11 -50.51
CA LEU A 225 -21.34 -8.32 -50.18
C LEU A 225 -22.20 -7.12 -50.63
N ASN A 226 -23.40 -7.41 -51.14
CA ASN A 226 -24.42 -6.42 -51.44
C ASN A 226 -25.10 -5.95 -50.14
N ILE A 227 -24.70 -4.78 -49.64
CA ILE A 227 -25.18 -4.24 -48.37
C ILE A 227 -26.23 -3.14 -48.65
N ALA A 228 -27.43 -3.29 -48.08
CA ALA A 228 -28.50 -2.31 -48.16
C ALA A 228 -28.75 -1.59 -46.82
N ALA A 229 -29.15 -0.32 -46.85
CA ALA A 229 -29.53 0.47 -45.68
C ALA A 229 -31.06 0.64 -45.62
N TYR A 230 -31.69 0.13 -44.57
CA TYR A 230 -33.10 0.36 -44.26
C TYR A 230 -33.22 1.61 -43.38
N ALA A 231 -33.95 2.61 -43.86
CA ALA A 231 -34.17 3.86 -43.12
C ALA A 231 -35.31 3.70 -42.10
N TYR A 232 -34.99 3.75 -40.81
CA TYR A 232 -35.94 3.74 -39.71
C TYR A 232 -36.32 5.18 -39.31
N ASP A 233 -37.61 5.49 -39.29
CA ASP A 233 -38.15 6.83 -39.03
C ASP A 233 -38.77 7.00 -37.63
N GLY A 234 -38.93 5.92 -36.85
CA GLY A 234 -39.50 5.95 -35.49
C GLY A 234 -38.56 6.45 -34.37
N TYR A 235 -39.02 6.33 -33.12
CA TYR A 235 -38.28 6.74 -31.91
C TYR A 235 -36.93 6.01 -31.81
N HIS A 236 -35.86 6.76 -31.56
CA HIS A 236 -34.52 6.24 -31.36
C HIS A 236 -33.80 6.99 -30.25
N ALA A 237 -33.18 6.22 -29.33
CA ALA A 237 -32.28 6.72 -28.31
C ALA A 237 -31.04 5.83 -28.20
N VAL A 238 -29.89 6.40 -27.86
CA VAL A 238 -28.62 5.68 -27.65
C VAL A 238 -28.19 5.78 -26.19
N ILE A 239 -28.13 4.64 -25.51
CA ILE A 239 -27.82 4.55 -24.09
C ILE A 239 -26.41 3.96 -23.91
N ASN A 240 -25.41 4.85 -23.90
CA ASN A 240 -23.98 4.52 -23.81
C ASN A 240 -23.21 5.42 -22.82
N SER A 241 -23.89 6.25 -22.04
CA SER A 241 -23.30 6.98 -20.91
C SER A 241 -24.35 7.24 -19.84
N ILE A 242 -23.92 7.61 -18.62
CA ILE A 242 -24.84 8.10 -17.58
C ILE A 242 -25.63 9.32 -18.08
N ASP A 243 -24.96 10.22 -18.82
CA ASP A 243 -25.59 11.44 -19.35
C ASP A 243 -26.65 11.12 -20.40
N SER A 244 -26.33 10.21 -21.33
CA SER A 244 -27.31 9.79 -22.33
C SER A 244 -28.43 8.98 -21.69
N TYR A 245 -28.15 8.14 -20.68
CA TYR A 245 -29.17 7.45 -19.90
C TYR A 245 -30.14 8.43 -19.22
N TYR A 246 -29.61 9.44 -18.51
CA TYR A 246 -30.40 10.42 -17.78
C TYR A 246 -31.28 11.25 -18.72
N ARG A 247 -30.67 11.81 -19.77
CA ARG A 247 -31.34 12.67 -20.74
C ARG A 247 -32.44 11.94 -21.49
N ASN A 248 -32.10 10.80 -22.11
CA ASN A 248 -33.06 10.01 -22.89
C ASN A 248 -34.15 9.39 -22.00
N SER A 249 -33.87 9.12 -20.72
CA SER A 249 -34.91 8.71 -19.77
C SER A 249 -35.90 9.84 -19.51
N LEU A 250 -35.44 11.03 -19.13
CA LEU A 250 -36.32 12.18 -18.83
C LEU A 250 -37.04 12.71 -20.08
N GLU A 251 -36.49 12.50 -21.28
CA GLU A 251 -37.17 12.84 -22.53
C GLU A 251 -38.51 12.09 -22.72
N LEU A 252 -38.65 10.92 -22.10
CA LEU A 252 -39.91 10.16 -22.10
C LEU A 252 -41.04 10.85 -21.32
N LEU A 253 -40.77 11.92 -20.57
CA LEU A 253 -41.81 12.76 -19.99
C LEU A 253 -42.60 13.52 -21.07
N ASN A 254 -42.01 13.71 -22.26
CA ASN A 254 -42.70 14.23 -23.44
C ASN A 254 -43.72 13.20 -23.95
N SER A 255 -45.01 13.57 -23.90
CA SER A 255 -46.10 12.68 -24.31
C SER A 255 -45.99 12.22 -25.76
N GLY A 256 -45.51 13.04 -26.70
CA GLY A 256 -45.37 12.65 -28.09
C GLY A 256 -44.36 11.51 -28.28
N LEU A 257 -43.20 11.64 -27.64
CA LEU A 257 -42.12 10.63 -27.72
C LEU A 257 -42.49 9.35 -26.96
N TYR A 258 -43.14 9.48 -25.80
CA TYR A 258 -43.67 8.34 -25.07
C TYR A 258 -44.67 7.54 -25.91
N GLU A 259 -45.57 8.22 -26.62
CA GLU A 259 -46.58 7.58 -27.48
C GLU A 259 -45.95 6.84 -28.67
N GLN A 260 -44.97 7.45 -29.33
CA GLN A 260 -44.21 6.79 -30.41
C GLN A 260 -43.55 5.49 -29.93
N LEU A 261 -42.94 5.50 -28.75
CA LEU A 261 -42.28 4.31 -28.22
C LEU A 261 -43.29 3.23 -27.77
N PHE A 262 -44.35 3.60 -27.03
CA PHE A 262 -45.18 2.61 -26.32
C PHE A 262 -46.58 2.31 -26.91
N LYS A 263 -47.21 3.20 -27.71
CA LYS A 263 -48.63 3.02 -28.09
C LYS A 263 -48.89 2.13 -29.31
N GLU A 264 -48.08 2.22 -30.37
CA GLU A 264 -48.42 1.58 -31.66
C GLU A 264 -48.39 0.03 -31.64
N GLN A 265 -47.47 -0.53 -30.86
CA GLN A 265 -47.32 -1.97 -30.58
C GLN A 265 -46.76 -2.10 -29.14
N PRO A 266 -47.15 -3.12 -28.36
CA PRO A 266 -46.75 -3.23 -26.97
C PRO A 266 -45.29 -3.66 -26.82
N VAL A 267 -44.50 -2.90 -26.04
CA VAL A 267 -43.22 -3.37 -25.50
C VAL A 267 -43.52 -4.30 -24.33
N GLN A 268 -43.09 -5.56 -24.43
CA GLN A 268 -43.24 -6.57 -23.39
C GLN A 268 -42.08 -6.53 -22.40
N THR A 269 -42.38 -6.86 -21.15
CA THR A 269 -41.39 -6.94 -20.06
C THR A 269 -41.85 -7.95 -19.01
N LYS A 270 -40.96 -8.34 -18.10
CA LYS A 270 -41.29 -9.20 -16.96
C LYS A 270 -42.47 -8.62 -16.16
N ILE A 271 -43.57 -9.38 -16.14
CA ILE A 271 -44.80 -9.04 -15.41
C ILE A 271 -44.49 -9.08 -13.90
N LYS A 272 -44.83 -8.00 -13.20
CA LYS A 272 -44.87 -7.96 -11.73
C LYS A 272 -46.23 -7.43 -11.29
N TYR A 273 -46.91 -8.19 -10.45
CA TYR A 273 -48.21 -7.84 -9.89
C TYR A 273 -48.01 -6.90 -8.70
N GLU A 274 -48.00 -5.59 -8.96
CA GLU A 274 -48.02 -4.55 -7.93
C GLU A 274 -49.27 -3.69 -8.11
N ALA A 275 -49.77 -3.13 -7.00
CA ALA A 275 -50.95 -2.25 -7.00
C ALA A 275 -50.72 -1.01 -7.89
N PRO A 276 -51.77 -0.34 -8.40
CA PRO A 276 -51.63 0.97 -9.03
C PRO A 276 -50.93 1.98 -8.10
N ALA A 277 -50.26 2.99 -8.68
CA ALA A 277 -49.63 4.04 -7.88
C ALA A 277 -50.68 4.73 -6.98
N LYS A 278 -50.35 4.87 -5.70
CA LYS A 278 -51.20 5.46 -4.67
C LYS A 278 -50.72 6.86 -4.33
N TYR A 279 -51.58 7.85 -4.53
CA TYR A 279 -51.36 9.24 -4.13
C TYR A 279 -52.03 9.48 -2.77
N LEU A 280 -51.28 9.99 -1.80
CA LEU A 280 -51.78 10.38 -0.47
C LEU A 280 -52.30 11.82 -0.50
N ASP A 281 -53.03 12.25 0.52
CA ASP A 281 -53.66 13.60 0.60
C ASP A 281 -52.69 14.78 0.49
N THR A 282 -51.38 14.51 0.61
CA THR A 282 -50.29 15.49 0.59
C THR A 282 -49.45 15.43 -0.69
N ALA A 283 -49.80 14.54 -1.62
CA ALA A 283 -49.06 14.34 -2.85
C ALA A 283 -49.30 15.45 -3.87
N GLU A 284 -48.23 15.98 -4.44
CA GLU A 284 -48.28 16.88 -5.59
C GLU A 284 -47.37 16.33 -6.68
N VAL A 285 -47.94 15.92 -7.82
CA VAL A 285 -47.16 15.31 -8.91
C VAL A 285 -47.39 16.05 -10.21
N LYS A 286 -46.30 16.53 -10.82
CA LYS A 286 -46.31 17.31 -12.08
C LYS A 286 -45.33 16.68 -13.06
N HIS A 287 -45.73 16.60 -14.33
CA HIS A 287 -44.86 16.21 -15.45
C HIS A 287 -43.90 15.03 -15.11
N SER A 288 -44.45 13.93 -14.59
CA SER A 288 -43.66 12.81 -14.04
C SER A 288 -44.24 11.46 -14.44
N LEU A 289 -43.39 10.45 -14.63
CA LEU A 289 -43.77 9.07 -14.93
C LEU A 289 -43.66 8.20 -13.69
N LEU A 290 -44.79 7.64 -13.23
CA LEU A 290 -44.85 6.80 -12.03
C LEU A 290 -45.27 5.38 -12.40
N ALA A 291 -44.44 4.41 -12.06
CA ALA A 291 -44.77 3.00 -12.24
C ALA A 291 -45.72 2.48 -11.15
N ASN A 292 -46.28 1.30 -11.38
CA ASN A 292 -47.12 0.61 -10.39
C ASN A 292 -46.34 0.29 -9.10
N GLY A 293 -47.03 0.27 -7.96
CA GLY A 293 -46.48 0.03 -6.63
C GLY A 293 -46.00 1.29 -5.91
N CYS A 294 -45.96 2.45 -6.59
CA CYS A 294 -45.55 3.69 -5.94
C CYS A 294 -46.54 4.15 -4.86
N ILE A 295 -46.03 4.71 -3.76
CA ILE A 295 -46.82 5.41 -2.74
C ILE A 295 -46.23 6.81 -2.61
N VAL A 296 -47.00 7.84 -2.94
CA VAL A 296 -46.50 9.22 -2.99
C VAL A 296 -47.27 10.10 -2.01
N GLY A 297 -46.57 10.75 -1.09
CA GLY A 297 -47.08 11.77 -0.18
C GLY A 297 -46.33 13.11 -0.24
N GLY A 298 -45.31 13.23 -1.09
CA GLY A 298 -44.53 14.46 -1.29
C GLY A 298 -44.76 15.12 -2.66
N GLU A 299 -43.94 16.12 -2.96
CA GLU A 299 -43.85 16.81 -4.25
C GLU A 299 -42.94 16.02 -5.21
N VAL A 300 -43.41 15.73 -6.42
CA VAL A 300 -42.63 15.06 -7.49
C VAL A 300 -42.85 15.81 -8.80
N GLU A 301 -41.79 16.40 -9.35
CA GLU A 301 -41.82 17.21 -10.57
C GLU A 301 -40.73 16.74 -11.54
N ASP A 302 -41.01 16.72 -12.85
CA ASP A 302 -40.02 16.40 -13.89
C ASP A 302 -39.23 15.09 -13.65
N SER A 303 -39.86 14.06 -13.08
CA SER A 303 -39.16 12.89 -12.54
C SER A 303 -39.76 11.56 -12.98
N ILE A 304 -38.97 10.49 -12.89
CA ILE A 304 -39.40 9.11 -13.18
C ILE A 304 -39.24 8.25 -11.94
N LEU A 305 -40.36 7.73 -11.42
CA LEU A 305 -40.39 6.79 -10.31
C LEU A 305 -40.70 5.38 -10.79
N PHE A 306 -39.81 4.45 -10.47
CA PHE A 306 -39.94 3.04 -10.82
C PHE A 306 -40.80 2.30 -9.80
N ARG A 307 -41.04 1.01 -10.06
CA ARG A 307 -41.97 0.19 -9.27
C ARG A 307 -41.64 0.18 -7.77
N GLY A 308 -42.68 0.29 -6.95
CA GLY A 308 -42.54 0.18 -5.49
C GLY A 308 -41.85 1.35 -4.79
N VAL A 309 -41.65 2.51 -5.45
CA VAL A 309 -41.04 3.68 -4.82
C VAL A 309 -42.00 4.34 -3.81
N HIS A 310 -41.52 4.62 -2.61
CA HIS A 310 -42.28 5.30 -1.57
C HIS A 310 -41.70 6.68 -1.32
N VAL A 311 -42.49 7.72 -1.56
CA VAL A 311 -42.18 9.11 -1.25
C VAL A 311 -43.01 9.54 -0.05
N ALA A 312 -42.37 9.82 1.08
CA ALA A 312 -43.04 10.25 2.30
C ALA A 312 -43.55 11.69 2.20
N LYS A 313 -44.33 12.11 3.21
CA LYS A 313 -44.91 13.46 3.29
C LYS A 313 -43.81 14.53 3.23
N GLY A 314 -44.07 15.64 2.54
CA GLY A 314 -43.18 16.80 2.52
C GLY A 314 -41.82 16.60 1.83
N ALA A 315 -41.53 15.41 1.30
CA ALA A 315 -40.38 15.19 0.44
C ALA A 315 -40.57 15.93 -0.90
N LYS A 316 -39.49 16.37 -1.53
CA LYS A 316 -39.48 17.08 -2.81
C LYS A 316 -38.53 16.38 -3.76
N ILE A 317 -39.00 16.01 -4.94
CA ILE A 317 -38.21 15.32 -5.97
C ILE A 317 -38.38 16.08 -7.27
N LYS A 318 -37.28 16.53 -7.87
CA LYS A 318 -37.27 17.29 -9.11
C LYS A 318 -36.22 16.76 -10.09
N GLY A 319 -36.57 16.64 -11.37
CA GLY A 319 -35.61 16.26 -12.41
C GLY A 319 -34.94 14.90 -12.17
N SER A 320 -35.55 13.96 -11.45
CA SER A 320 -34.82 12.82 -10.90
C SER A 320 -35.34 11.46 -11.37
N ILE A 321 -34.47 10.46 -11.40
CA ILE A 321 -34.79 9.08 -11.79
C ILE A 321 -34.62 8.19 -10.55
N ILE A 322 -35.72 7.68 -10.01
CA ILE A 322 -35.73 6.90 -8.77
C ILE A 322 -36.12 5.46 -9.08
N MET A 323 -35.16 4.55 -9.00
CA MET A 323 -35.36 3.13 -9.37
C MET A 323 -36.14 2.35 -8.31
N GLN A 324 -36.39 1.07 -8.62
CA GLN A 324 -37.39 0.27 -7.91
C GLN A 324 -37.15 0.21 -6.39
N LYS A 325 -38.24 0.20 -5.62
CA LYS A 325 -38.24 -0.02 -4.17
C LYS A 325 -37.45 0.99 -3.34
N CYS A 326 -37.18 2.17 -3.89
CA CYS A 326 -36.58 3.23 -3.09
C CYS A 326 -37.57 3.79 -2.07
N TYR A 327 -37.06 4.25 -0.93
CA TYR A 327 -37.83 4.98 0.08
C TYR A 327 -37.24 6.38 0.25
N ILE A 328 -38.05 7.42 0.06
CA ILE A 328 -37.68 8.82 0.22
C ILE A 328 -38.37 9.35 1.48
N GLY A 329 -37.58 9.60 2.53
CA GLY A 329 -38.07 9.99 3.85
C GLY A 329 -38.72 11.38 3.92
N GLU A 330 -39.42 11.63 5.03
CA GLU A 330 -40.20 12.86 5.26
C GLU A 330 -39.31 14.12 5.13
N GLY A 331 -39.73 15.11 4.35
CA GLY A 331 -39.00 16.37 4.19
C GLY A 331 -37.69 16.29 3.38
N ALA A 332 -37.34 15.16 2.78
CA ALA A 332 -36.12 15.05 1.97
C ALA A 332 -36.25 15.78 0.62
N VAL A 333 -35.14 16.33 0.10
CA VAL A 333 -35.10 17.08 -1.17
C VAL A 333 -34.14 16.40 -2.14
N LEU A 334 -34.62 16.08 -3.33
CA LEU A 334 -33.88 15.44 -4.41
C LEU A 334 -33.98 16.30 -5.68
N GLU A 335 -32.84 16.70 -6.25
CA GLU A 335 -32.81 17.45 -7.51
C GLU A 335 -31.71 16.91 -8.44
N ASN A 336 -32.08 16.55 -9.66
CA ASN A 336 -31.19 16.01 -10.69
C ASN A 336 -30.38 14.77 -10.27
N VAL A 337 -31.04 13.81 -9.60
CA VAL A 337 -30.37 12.59 -9.11
C VAL A 337 -30.87 11.32 -9.77
N ILE A 338 -29.99 10.33 -9.89
CA ILE A 338 -30.36 8.95 -10.21
C ILE A 338 -30.15 8.10 -8.96
N LEU A 339 -31.23 7.53 -8.42
CA LEU A 339 -31.15 6.53 -7.35
C LEU A 339 -31.36 5.14 -7.95
N ASP A 340 -30.39 4.23 -7.78
CA ASP A 340 -30.54 2.82 -8.17
C ASP A 340 -31.48 2.07 -7.21
N LYS A 341 -31.74 0.79 -7.49
CA LYS A 341 -32.72 -0.03 -6.77
C LYS A 341 -32.46 -0.11 -5.26
N ASP A 342 -33.53 -0.21 -4.50
CA ASP A 342 -33.54 -0.52 -3.06
C ASP A 342 -32.84 0.56 -2.18
N VAL A 343 -32.66 1.78 -2.69
CA VAL A 343 -32.07 2.90 -1.94
C VAL A 343 -33.07 3.49 -0.94
N LYS A 344 -32.63 3.70 0.31
CA LYS A 344 -33.44 4.35 1.36
C LYS A 344 -32.80 5.66 1.77
N LEU A 345 -33.51 6.76 1.55
CA LEU A 345 -33.14 8.10 1.98
C LEU A 345 -33.90 8.44 3.27
N SER A 346 -33.16 8.86 4.30
CA SER A 346 -33.75 9.26 5.57
C SER A 346 -34.40 10.66 5.48
N GLY A 347 -35.29 10.99 6.42
CA GLY A 347 -36.02 12.26 6.39
C GLY A 347 -35.11 13.49 6.53
N GLY A 348 -35.47 14.59 5.86
CA GLY A 348 -34.76 15.88 5.91
C GLY A 348 -33.44 15.97 5.13
N GLN A 349 -33.01 14.91 4.46
CA GLN A 349 -31.79 14.92 3.65
C GLN A 349 -31.98 15.66 2.33
N THR A 350 -30.97 16.39 1.88
CA THR A 350 -30.97 17.08 0.58
C THR A 350 -29.87 16.52 -0.30
N LEU A 351 -30.23 15.98 -1.47
CA LEU A 351 -29.30 15.55 -2.52
C LEU A 351 -29.57 16.36 -3.77
N ILE A 352 -28.61 17.19 -4.15
CA ILE A 352 -28.69 18.02 -5.36
C ILE A 352 -27.51 17.59 -6.23
N GLY A 353 -27.82 16.93 -7.33
CA GLY A 353 -26.85 16.59 -8.38
C GLY A 353 -26.63 17.78 -9.32
N ASP A 354 -25.43 17.83 -9.89
CA ASP A 354 -25.24 18.59 -11.13
C ASP A 354 -25.77 17.73 -12.29
N PRO A 355 -26.56 18.29 -13.23
CA PRO A 355 -27.02 17.58 -14.42
C PRO A 355 -25.90 16.90 -15.24
N SER A 356 -24.63 17.24 -15.00
CA SER A 356 -23.45 16.70 -15.68
C SER A 356 -22.59 15.72 -14.87
N ASN A 357 -22.76 15.50 -13.54
CA ASN A 357 -21.95 14.50 -12.79
C ASN A 357 -22.40 14.16 -11.33
N PRO A 358 -23.10 13.03 -11.06
CA PRO A 358 -23.41 12.57 -9.69
C PRO A 358 -22.48 11.44 -9.14
N ARG A 359 -22.00 11.55 -7.87
CA ARG A 359 -21.03 10.62 -7.19
C ARG A 359 -21.68 9.63 -6.20
N ASN A 360 -21.04 8.45 -5.98
CA ASN A 360 -21.61 7.28 -5.27
C ASN A 360 -20.64 6.61 -4.27
N LEU A 361 -20.96 6.59 -2.96
CA LEU A 361 -20.19 5.92 -1.87
C LEU A 361 -20.81 4.57 -1.44
N VAL A 362 -22.02 4.22 -1.92
CA VAL A 362 -22.86 3.15 -1.33
C VAL A 362 -22.72 1.79 -2.03
N SER A 363 -22.26 1.75 -3.29
CA SER A 363 -22.32 0.52 -4.11
C SER A 363 -21.39 -0.61 -3.62
N LYS A 364 -20.24 -0.30 -3.00
CA LYS A 364 -19.25 -1.32 -2.59
C LYS A 364 -19.66 -2.11 -1.34
N LEU A 365 -20.52 -1.56 -0.48
CA LEU A 365 -20.80 -2.13 0.85
C LEU A 365 -21.96 -3.14 0.86
N GLY A 366 -22.86 -3.10 -0.13
CA GLY A 366 -24.05 -3.95 -0.13
C GLY A 366 -24.99 -3.73 1.07
N LYS A 367 -24.76 -2.67 1.86
CA LYS A 367 -25.55 -2.23 3.01
C LYS A 367 -25.73 -0.70 2.99
N PRO A 368 -26.80 -0.17 3.60
CA PRO A 368 -27.02 1.27 3.73
C PRO A 368 -25.82 1.96 4.40
N LEU A 369 -25.55 3.24 4.07
CA LEU A 369 -24.49 4.03 4.71
C LEU A 369 -24.66 4.11 6.24
N ALA A 370 -25.92 4.12 6.72
CA ALA A 370 -26.22 4.07 8.16
C ALA A 370 -25.81 2.77 8.85
N GLU A 371 -25.57 1.70 8.08
CA GLU A 371 -25.04 0.41 8.55
C GLU A 371 -23.56 0.23 8.22
N ALA A 372 -22.92 1.23 7.59
CA ALA A 372 -21.50 1.21 7.30
C ALA A 372 -20.71 1.43 8.61
N THR A 373 -19.79 0.52 8.86
CA THR A 373 -18.82 0.64 9.96
C THR A 373 -17.60 1.43 9.48
N GLN A 374 -16.77 1.88 10.41
CA GLN A 374 -15.50 2.54 10.05
C GLN A 374 -14.62 1.62 9.20
N GLU A 375 -14.66 0.30 9.44
CA GLU A 375 -13.88 -0.70 8.70
C GLU A 375 -14.31 -0.76 7.23
N ASP A 376 -15.62 -0.72 6.98
CA ASP A 376 -16.17 -0.64 5.63
C ASP A 376 -15.67 0.60 4.87
N VAL A 377 -15.69 1.75 5.55
CA VAL A 377 -15.22 3.02 4.99
C VAL A 377 -13.72 2.93 4.69
N TYR A 378 -12.92 2.34 5.59
CA TYR A 378 -11.51 2.09 5.37
C TYR A 378 -11.27 1.25 4.10
N HIS A 379 -11.93 0.11 3.96
CA HIS A 379 -11.75 -0.78 2.80
C HIS A 379 -12.12 -0.09 1.49
N VAL A 380 -13.24 0.65 1.49
CA VAL A 380 -13.70 1.40 0.31
C VAL A 380 -12.70 2.50 -0.08
N LEU A 381 -12.31 3.32 0.89
CA LEU A 381 -11.41 4.45 0.68
C LEU A 381 -10.01 3.98 0.27
N GLY A 382 -9.46 2.98 0.96
CA GLY A 382 -8.18 2.35 0.61
C GLY A 382 -8.19 1.79 -0.82
N SER A 383 -9.26 1.08 -1.22
CA SER A 383 -9.42 0.60 -2.59
C SER A 383 -9.49 1.74 -3.61
N MET A 384 -10.16 2.86 -3.30
CA MET A 384 -10.27 4.00 -4.21
C MET A 384 -8.92 4.68 -4.42
N ILE A 385 -8.17 4.88 -3.34
CA ILE A 385 -6.83 5.49 -3.41
C ILE A 385 -5.86 4.57 -4.16
N ARG A 386 -5.89 3.25 -3.90
CA ARG A 386 -5.07 2.28 -4.65
C ARG A 386 -5.42 2.28 -6.14
N GLU A 387 -6.69 2.38 -6.49
CA GLU A 387 -7.14 2.44 -7.89
C GLU A 387 -6.65 3.72 -8.58
N TYR A 388 -6.79 4.87 -7.92
CA TYR A 388 -6.25 6.16 -8.37
C TYR A 388 -4.74 6.08 -8.59
N ALA A 389 -3.97 5.69 -7.57
CA ALA A 389 -2.52 5.54 -7.64
C ALA A 389 -2.08 4.45 -8.64
N GLY A 390 -2.94 3.49 -8.95
CA GLY A 390 -2.67 2.41 -9.89
C GLY A 390 -2.40 2.90 -11.32
N GLN A 391 -3.04 4.00 -11.73
CA GLN A 391 -2.82 4.62 -13.04
C GLN A 391 -1.42 5.25 -13.11
N ASP A 392 -1.07 6.08 -12.13
CA ASP A 392 0.25 6.71 -12.02
C ASP A 392 1.36 5.68 -11.84
N TRP A 393 1.07 4.58 -11.14
CA TRP A 393 2.00 3.48 -10.96
C TRP A 393 2.28 2.71 -12.25
N ALA A 394 1.25 2.46 -13.07
CA ALA A 394 1.45 1.89 -14.39
C ALA A 394 2.25 2.85 -15.30
N ALA A 395 1.91 4.13 -15.28
CA ALA A 395 2.59 5.17 -16.06
C ALA A 395 4.08 5.34 -15.65
N SER A 396 4.37 5.35 -14.34
CA SER A 396 5.73 5.42 -13.80
C SER A 396 6.58 4.25 -14.28
N ASN A 397 6.08 3.01 -14.12
CA ASN A 397 6.78 1.81 -14.56
C ASN A 397 6.99 1.76 -16.08
N GLN A 398 6.00 2.20 -16.87
CA GLN A 398 6.11 2.29 -18.32
C GLN A 398 7.16 3.34 -18.73
N GLY A 399 7.16 4.49 -18.05
CA GLY A 399 8.11 5.56 -18.27
C GLY A 399 9.55 5.11 -18.03
N PHE A 400 9.83 4.45 -16.89
CA PHE A 400 11.17 3.93 -16.58
C PHE A 400 11.70 3.01 -17.67
N LYS A 401 10.81 2.17 -18.23
CA LYS A 401 11.16 1.28 -19.35
C LYS A 401 11.45 2.08 -20.62
N GLN A 402 10.58 3.01 -21.01
CA GLN A 402 10.68 3.75 -22.27
C GLN A 402 11.95 4.61 -22.34
N ARG A 403 12.31 5.27 -21.23
CA ARG A 403 13.53 6.09 -21.14
C ARG A 403 14.77 5.28 -20.77
N GLN A 404 14.60 4.00 -20.42
CA GLN A 404 15.65 3.14 -19.90
C GLN A 404 16.35 3.77 -18.68
N ASP A 405 15.55 4.33 -17.76
CA ASP A 405 16.04 5.01 -16.57
C ASP A 405 16.82 4.03 -15.67
N LYS A 406 17.91 4.49 -15.05
CA LYS A 406 18.63 3.72 -14.03
C LYS A 406 17.75 3.60 -12.78
N GLN A 407 17.59 2.38 -12.27
CA GLN A 407 16.71 2.08 -11.14
C GLN A 407 17.50 1.56 -9.93
N VAL A 408 17.12 2.01 -8.74
CA VAL A 408 17.66 1.50 -7.47
C VAL A 408 16.72 0.43 -6.91
N TYR A 409 17.28 -0.66 -6.42
CA TYR A 409 16.58 -1.65 -5.61
C TYR A 409 17.21 -1.69 -4.22
N TYR A 410 16.46 -1.23 -3.23
CA TYR A 410 16.84 -1.13 -1.84
C TYR A 410 16.43 -2.41 -1.10
N PHE A 411 17.42 -3.25 -0.76
CA PHE A 411 17.18 -4.51 -0.07
C PHE A 411 17.25 -4.31 1.44
N SER A 412 16.18 -4.67 2.14
CA SER A 412 16.10 -4.60 3.60
C SER A 412 15.24 -5.75 4.12
N LEU A 413 15.65 -6.37 5.23
CA LEU A 413 14.79 -7.35 5.92
C LEU A 413 13.57 -6.68 6.56
N GLU A 414 13.64 -5.40 6.88
CA GLU A 414 12.51 -4.69 7.48
C GLU A 414 12.13 -3.39 6.75
N PHE A 415 10.83 -3.13 6.70
CA PHE A 415 10.18 -1.91 6.25
C PHE A 415 9.06 -1.54 7.23
N LEU A 416 9.34 -0.67 8.20
CA LEU A 416 8.36 -0.27 9.20
C LEU A 416 7.48 0.86 8.66
N ILE A 417 6.61 0.56 7.68
CA ILE A 417 5.85 1.55 6.90
C ILE A 417 4.73 2.23 7.71
N GLY A 418 4.17 1.55 8.71
CA GLY A 418 3.01 2.02 9.48
C GLY A 418 1.71 1.94 8.66
N ARG A 419 0.66 2.60 9.12
CA ARG A 419 -0.59 2.78 8.38
C ARG A 419 -0.37 3.66 7.15
N LEU A 420 -1.03 3.34 6.05
CA LEU A 420 -0.85 4.01 4.77
C LEU A 420 -2.03 4.92 4.39
N LEU A 421 -3.22 4.78 4.98
CA LEU A 421 -4.40 5.57 4.58
C LEU A 421 -4.13 7.08 4.63
N GLY A 422 -3.82 7.61 5.81
CA GLY A 422 -3.53 9.03 6.00
C GLY A 422 -2.33 9.53 5.21
N ASN A 423 -1.28 8.71 5.15
CA ASN A 423 -0.07 9.03 4.40
C ASN A 423 -0.33 9.13 2.90
N ASN A 424 -1.10 8.20 2.35
CA ASN A 424 -1.41 8.17 0.93
C ASN A 424 -2.38 9.30 0.56
N LEU A 425 -3.38 9.56 1.40
CA LEU A 425 -4.25 10.75 1.27
C LEU A 425 -3.45 12.05 1.28
N LEU A 426 -2.47 12.17 2.19
CA LEU A 426 -1.56 13.31 2.23
C LEU A 426 -0.75 13.41 0.94
N ASN A 427 -0.16 12.31 0.47
CA ASN A 427 0.72 12.31 -0.68
C ASN A 427 -0.01 12.61 -2.00
N VAL A 428 -1.30 12.27 -2.12
CA VAL A 428 -2.13 12.68 -3.27
C VAL A 428 -2.77 14.06 -3.11
N ASN A 429 -2.50 14.78 -2.01
CA ASN A 429 -3.09 16.08 -1.67
C ASN A 429 -4.63 16.09 -1.47
N GLU A 430 -5.21 14.97 -1.05
CA GLU A 430 -6.67 14.85 -0.85
C GLU A 430 -7.07 14.65 0.63
N LEU A 431 -6.11 14.70 1.57
CA LEU A 431 -6.35 14.43 3.00
C LEU A 431 -7.47 15.29 3.60
N GLU A 432 -7.40 16.62 3.43
CA GLU A 432 -8.37 17.53 4.03
C GLU A 432 -9.74 17.43 3.32
N LEU A 433 -9.75 17.27 1.98
CA LEU A 433 -11.00 17.06 1.24
C LEU A 433 -11.73 15.80 1.72
N VAL A 434 -11.01 14.70 1.89
CA VAL A 434 -11.58 13.43 2.35
C VAL A 434 -12.00 13.51 3.81
N ARG A 435 -11.22 14.18 4.66
CA ARG A 435 -11.57 14.44 6.06
C ARG A 435 -12.92 15.17 6.17
N ASP A 436 -13.07 16.28 5.46
CA ASP A 436 -14.29 17.09 5.47
C ASP A 436 -15.48 16.29 4.89
N SER A 437 -15.25 15.58 3.79
CA SER A 437 -16.28 14.75 3.15
C SER A 437 -16.74 13.60 4.05
N LEU A 438 -15.83 12.95 4.78
CA LEU A 438 -16.19 11.90 5.74
C LEU A 438 -16.98 12.47 6.92
N ALA A 439 -16.60 13.66 7.41
CA ALA A 439 -17.32 14.33 8.49
C ALA A 439 -18.77 14.65 8.09
N GLU A 440 -19.00 15.12 6.86
CA GLU A 440 -20.35 15.31 6.30
C GLU A 440 -21.16 14.01 6.23
N LEU A 441 -20.49 12.87 6.02
CA LEU A 441 -21.09 11.53 5.98
C LEU A 441 -21.25 10.90 7.38
N GLY A 442 -20.86 11.60 8.44
CA GLY A 442 -20.94 11.13 9.83
C GLY A 442 -19.79 10.22 10.27
N PHE A 443 -18.67 10.20 9.54
CA PHE A 443 -17.46 9.44 9.87
C PHE A 443 -16.30 10.36 10.24
N SER A 444 -15.49 9.92 11.21
CA SER A 444 -14.22 10.55 11.56
C SER A 444 -13.09 9.89 10.76
N LEU A 445 -12.27 10.67 10.06
CA LEU A 445 -11.12 10.11 9.33
C LEU A 445 -10.15 9.45 10.30
N GLU A 446 -9.92 10.05 11.47
CA GLU A 446 -9.08 9.48 12.52
C GLU A 446 -9.58 8.10 12.94
N ASP A 447 -10.88 7.93 13.13
CA ASP A 447 -11.42 6.64 13.57
C ASP A 447 -11.38 5.60 12.44
N VAL A 448 -11.49 6.04 11.18
CA VAL A 448 -11.34 5.19 9.99
C VAL A 448 -9.87 4.74 9.84
N GLU A 449 -8.90 5.62 10.07
CA GLU A 449 -7.48 5.28 10.11
C GLU A 449 -7.17 4.24 11.20
N GLU A 450 -7.87 4.28 12.35
CA GLU A 450 -7.69 3.29 13.42
C GLU A 450 -8.12 1.86 13.02
N GLN A 451 -8.90 1.70 11.94
CA GLN A 451 -9.30 0.38 11.42
C GLN A 451 -8.17 -0.30 10.63
N GLU A 452 -7.19 0.46 10.17
CA GLU A 452 -6.00 -0.05 9.51
C GLU A 452 -5.03 -0.63 10.55
N ALA A 453 -4.57 -1.88 10.36
CA ALA A 453 -3.48 -2.42 11.16
C ALA A 453 -2.13 -1.88 10.66
N ASP A 454 -1.21 -1.54 11.58
CA ASP A 454 0.18 -1.29 11.20
C ASP A 454 0.74 -2.52 10.49
N ALA A 455 1.39 -2.33 9.34
CA ALA A 455 1.99 -3.44 8.63
C ALA A 455 3.13 -4.07 9.44
N GLY A 456 2.98 -5.35 9.80
CA GLY A 456 3.97 -6.17 10.51
C GLY A 456 5.19 -6.50 9.64
N LEU A 457 5.87 -5.49 9.11
CA LEU A 457 6.96 -5.61 8.15
C LEU A 457 8.30 -5.09 8.69
N GLY A 458 8.34 -4.61 9.93
CA GLY A 458 9.56 -4.13 10.57
C GLY A 458 9.47 -4.06 12.08
N ASN A 459 10.60 -3.76 12.71
CA ASN A 459 10.73 -3.65 14.17
C ASN A 459 11.28 -2.28 14.59
N GLY A 460 12.41 -1.88 14.01
CA GLY A 460 13.24 -0.82 14.58
C GLY A 460 13.49 0.40 13.68
N GLY A 461 14.53 1.15 14.06
CA GLY A 461 14.98 2.33 13.34
C GLY A 461 15.48 2.03 11.92
N LEU A 462 16.03 0.85 11.67
CA LEU A 462 16.50 0.42 10.34
C LEU A 462 15.31 0.29 9.37
N GLY A 463 14.25 -0.39 9.78
CA GLY A 463 13.03 -0.53 8.97
C GLY A 463 12.29 0.79 8.81
N ARG A 464 12.31 1.65 9.83
CA ARG A 464 11.69 2.98 9.71
C ARG A 464 12.46 3.92 8.80
N LEU A 465 13.79 3.82 8.78
CA LEU A 465 14.65 4.52 7.84
C LEU A 465 14.35 4.09 6.40
N ALA A 466 14.32 2.78 6.14
CA ALA A 466 13.98 2.24 4.83
C ALA A 466 12.63 2.77 4.33
N ALA A 467 11.62 2.85 5.20
CA ALA A 467 10.32 3.42 4.86
C ALA A 467 10.38 4.95 4.58
N CYS A 468 11.17 5.74 5.31
CA CYS A 468 11.36 7.17 5.01
C CYS A 468 12.10 7.38 3.68
N PHE A 469 13.07 6.52 3.39
CA PHE A 469 13.84 6.53 2.15
C PHE A 469 12.96 6.24 0.93
N LEU A 470 12.07 5.24 1.01
CA LEU A 470 11.12 4.95 -0.07
C LEU A 470 10.17 6.12 -0.33
N ASP A 471 9.64 6.76 0.72
CA ASP A 471 8.79 7.94 0.59
C ASP A 471 9.53 9.12 -0.06
N SER A 472 10.80 9.33 0.28
CA SER A 472 11.63 10.41 -0.29
C SER A 472 12.08 10.12 -1.72
N LEU A 473 12.43 8.87 -2.04
CA LEU A 473 12.67 8.43 -3.41
C LEU A 473 11.46 8.73 -4.30
N ALA A 474 10.25 8.41 -3.83
CA ALA A 474 9.03 8.67 -4.58
C ALA A 474 8.73 10.17 -4.69
N SER A 475 8.81 10.92 -3.59
CA SER A 475 8.47 12.35 -3.54
C SER A 475 9.43 13.23 -4.35
N LEU A 476 10.69 12.82 -4.46
CA LEU A 476 11.70 13.50 -5.28
C LEU A 476 11.73 13.02 -6.74
N GLY A 477 10.86 12.09 -7.13
CA GLY A 477 10.78 11.57 -8.50
C GLY A 477 11.92 10.65 -8.91
N TYR A 478 12.62 10.04 -7.95
CA TYR A 478 13.67 9.05 -8.24
C TYR A 478 13.07 7.66 -8.48
N ALA A 479 13.61 6.93 -9.46
CA ALA A 479 13.22 5.55 -9.73
C ALA A 479 13.88 4.59 -8.73
N GLY A 480 13.25 4.40 -7.57
CA GLY A 480 13.80 3.63 -6.45
C GLY A 480 12.76 2.72 -5.80
N HIS A 481 13.06 1.43 -5.73
CA HIS A 481 12.14 0.39 -5.29
C HIS A 481 12.64 -0.32 -4.02
N GLY A 482 11.71 -0.73 -3.16
CA GLY A 482 12.02 -1.55 -1.98
C GLY A 482 11.90 -3.05 -2.27
N CYS A 483 12.76 -3.86 -1.68
CA CYS A 483 12.69 -5.32 -1.74
C CYS A 483 12.82 -5.92 -0.33
N GLY A 484 11.76 -6.60 0.14
CA GLY A 484 11.70 -7.22 1.47
C GLY A 484 10.85 -8.50 1.50
N ILE A 485 10.56 -9.00 2.69
CA ILE A 485 9.73 -10.21 2.89
C ILE A 485 8.34 -9.78 3.38
N ARG A 486 7.30 -10.48 2.92
CA ARG A 486 5.92 -10.28 3.38
C ARG A 486 5.66 -11.14 4.62
N TYR A 487 6.10 -10.67 5.79
CA TYR A 487 5.90 -11.40 7.04
C TYR A 487 4.43 -11.52 7.41
N LYS A 488 4.00 -12.74 7.70
CA LYS A 488 2.62 -13.03 8.09
C LYS A 488 2.27 -12.49 9.48
N TYR A 489 3.21 -12.56 10.42
CA TYR A 489 3.00 -12.26 11.84
C TYR A 489 3.97 -11.22 12.41
N GLY A 490 4.62 -10.44 11.53
CA GLY A 490 5.61 -9.42 11.91
C GLY A 490 6.65 -9.92 12.88
N LEU A 491 7.00 -9.08 13.86
CA LEU A 491 7.86 -9.48 14.98
C LEU A 491 7.01 -10.18 16.06
N PHE A 492 6.10 -9.42 16.68
CA PHE A 492 5.03 -9.88 17.59
C PHE A 492 4.19 -8.67 18.05
N GLU A 493 2.94 -8.92 18.42
CA GLU A 493 2.11 -8.02 19.24
C GLU A 493 2.56 -8.16 20.71
N GLN A 494 2.85 -7.02 21.34
CA GLN A 494 3.27 -6.98 22.74
C GLN A 494 2.06 -6.81 23.65
N LYS A 495 1.95 -7.62 24.70
CA LYS A 495 1.08 -7.38 25.86
C LYS A 495 1.89 -7.29 27.13
N ILE A 496 1.41 -6.53 28.12
CA ILE A 496 1.99 -6.53 29.47
C ILE A 496 1.06 -7.27 30.42
N ILE A 497 1.51 -8.43 30.92
CA ILE A 497 0.75 -9.26 31.86
C ILE A 497 1.54 -9.37 33.17
N ASN A 498 0.93 -8.91 34.27
CA ASN A 498 1.59 -8.81 35.58
C ASN A 498 2.94 -8.08 35.53
N GLY A 499 3.01 -7.00 34.73
CA GLY A 499 4.22 -6.22 34.47
C GLY A 499 5.22 -6.86 33.51
N ASN A 500 5.02 -8.10 33.04
CA ASN A 500 5.94 -8.77 32.12
C ASN A 500 5.49 -8.62 30.67
N GLN A 501 6.45 -8.48 29.75
CA GLN A 501 6.19 -8.60 28.33
C GLN A 501 5.78 -10.04 27.97
N VAL A 502 4.70 -10.16 27.22
CA VAL A 502 4.23 -11.40 26.57
C VAL A 502 4.12 -11.14 25.07
N GLU A 503 4.68 -12.04 24.27
CA GLU A 503 4.63 -12.00 22.81
C GLU A 503 3.44 -12.78 22.26
N LEU A 504 2.62 -12.12 21.44
CA LEU A 504 1.55 -12.74 20.66
C LEU A 504 1.84 -12.57 19.15
N PRO A 505 1.35 -13.44 18.26
CA PRO A 505 1.47 -13.23 16.82
C PRO A 505 0.80 -11.91 16.39
N ASP A 506 1.48 -11.11 15.57
CA ASP A 506 0.94 -9.85 15.04
C ASP A 506 0.08 -10.13 13.78
N ASN A 507 -1.22 -10.34 13.96
CA ASN A 507 -2.14 -10.78 12.90
C ASN A 507 -2.63 -9.64 11.98
N TRP A 508 -1.72 -8.75 11.55
CA TRP A 508 -2.04 -7.58 10.74
C TRP A 508 -2.70 -7.88 9.37
N LEU A 509 -2.63 -9.14 8.91
CA LEU A 509 -3.21 -9.61 7.64
C LEU A 509 -4.57 -10.31 7.78
N ASP A 510 -5.11 -10.48 8.99
CA ASP A 510 -6.37 -11.22 9.19
C ASP A 510 -7.55 -10.60 8.44
N LYS A 511 -7.55 -9.26 8.30
CA LYS A 511 -8.54 -8.50 7.53
C LYS A 511 -8.12 -8.26 6.07
N GLY A 512 -7.05 -8.90 5.62
CA GLY A 512 -6.37 -8.57 4.37
C GLY A 512 -5.57 -7.27 4.46
N ASN A 513 -5.09 -6.79 3.31
CA ASN A 513 -4.37 -5.52 3.20
C ASN A 513 -4.78 -4.85 1.88
N GLU A 514 -5.38 -3.66 1.97
CA GLU A 514 -5.90 -2.95 0.80
C GLU A 514 -4.83 -2.35 -0.11
N TRP A 515 -3.59 -2.23 0.35
CA TRP A 515 -2.53 -1.57 -0.41
C TRP A 515 -1.75 -2.53 -1.29
N GLU A 516 -1.68 -3.80 -0.91
CA GLU A 516 -0.88 -4.78 -1.64
C GLU A 516 -1.61 -5.33 -2.86
N VAL A 517 -0.83 -5.69 -3.88
CA VAL A 517 -1.32 -6.42 -5.04
C VAL A 517 -0.46 -7.66 -5.26
N ARG A 518 -1.07 -8.83 -5.12
CA ARG A 518 -0.44 -10.12 -5.40
C ARG A 518 -0.13 -10.27 -6.89
N ARG A 519 1.10 -10.67 -7.24
CA ARG A 519 1.59 -10.81 -8.62
C ARG A 519 2.07 -12.25 -8.93
N PRO A 520 1.16 -13.23 -9.01
CA PRO A 520 1.54 -14.61 -9.27
C PRO A 520 2.21 -14.82 -10.64
N ASP A 521 1.95 -13.93 -11.60
CA ASP A 521 2.59 -13.85 -12.91
C ASP A 521 4.09 -13.54 -12.83
N LYS A 522 4.56 -12.97 -11.71
CA LYS A 522 5.94 -12.56 -11.48
C LYS A 522 6.67 -13.45 -10.46
N LYS A 523 6.10 -14.60 -10.10
CA LYS A 523 6.74 -15.55 -9.18
C LYS A 523 8.10 -16.01 -9.71
N VAL A 524 9.02 -16.31 -8.80
CA VAL A 524 10.36 -16.84 -9.12
C VAL A 524 10.65 -18.05 -8.24
N GLU A 525 11.55 -18.92 -8.70
CA GLU A 525 11.98 -20.10 -7.95
C GLU A 525 13.28 -19.79 -7.20
N VAL A 526 13.34 -20.18 -5.93
CA VAL A 526 14.54 -20.10 -5.09
C VAL A 526 14.89 -21.51 -4.64
N GLN A 527 16.15 -21.90 -4.86
CA GLN A 527 16.64 -23.24 -4.58
C GLN A 527 17.48 -23.28 -3.31
N PHE A 528 17.23 -24.27 -2.46
CA PHE A 528 18.01 -24.57 -1.26
C PHE A 528 18.56 -26.00 -1.33
N TRP A 529 19.64 -26.26 -0.60
CA TRP A 529 20.34 -27.55 -0.54
C TRP A 529 20.86 -27.99 -1.92
N GLY A 530 20.83 -29.30 -2.18
CA GLY A 530 21.28 -29.92 -3.41
C GLY A 530 22.78 -30.19 -3.47
N ARG A 531 23.21 -30.72 -4.62
CA ARG A 531 24.61 -30.99 -4.96
C ARG A 531 24.99 -30.26 -6.24
N VAL A 532 26.18 -29.68 -6.29
CA VAL A 532 26.67 -28.97 -7.48
C VAL A 532 27.44 -29.95 -8.35
N GLU A 533 26.99 -30.11 -9.59
CA GLU A 533 27.70 -30.85 -10.65
C GLU A 533 28.36 -29.83 -11.59
N ALA A 534 29.64 -30.05 -11.90
CA ALA A 534 30.40 -29.22 -12.84
C ALA A 534 30.60 -29.99 -14.16
N HIS A 535 30.24 -29.37 -15.27
CA HIS A 535 30.42 -29.90 -16.62
C HIS A 535 31.32 -28.96 -17.40
N GLU A 536 32.35 -29.50 -18.05
CA GLU A 536 33.19 -28.71 -18.95
C GLU A 536 32.63 -28.83 -20.38
N GLN A 537 32.29 -27.69 -20.98
CA GLN A 537 31.82 -27.61 -22.36
C GLN A 537 32.52 -26.45 -23.06
N ASP A 538 33.14 -26.74 -24.21
CA ASP A 538 33.86 -25.75 -25.05
C ASP A 538 34.92 -24.93 -24.28
N GLY A 539 35.57 -25.52 -23.27
CA GLY A 539 36.58 -24.85 -22.42
C GLY A 539 36.02 -23.98 -21.30
N HIS A 540 34.69 -23.99 -21.09
CA HIS A 540 34.01 -23.30 -20.01
C HIS A 540 33.36 -24.29 -19.02
N TYR A 541 33.41 -23.96 -17.72
CA TYR A 541 32.71 -24.74 -16.70
C TYR A 541 31.26 -24.27 -16.56
N GLN A 542 30.32 -25.18 -16.74
CA GLN A 542 28.91 -25.01 -16.41
C GLN A 542 28.61 -25.71 -15.08
N PHE A 543 28.01 -24.98 -14.14
CA PHE A 543 27.61 -25.52 -12.84
C PHE A 543 26.09 -25.73 -12.80
N VAL A 544 25.65 -26.92 -12.39
CA VAL A 544 24.23 -27.27 -12.25
C VAL A 544 23.97 -27.81 -10.86
N THR A 545 22.99 -27.24 -10.15
CA THR A 545 22.54 -27.78 -8.86
C THR A 545 21.47 -28.86 -9.09
N LYS A 546 21.74 -30.07 -8.62
CA LYS A 546 20.82 -31.22 -8.61
C LYS A 546 20.26 -31.44 -7.22
N ASP A 547 19.10 -32.09 -7.12
CA ASP A 547 18.49 -32.52 -5.86
C ASP A 547 18.22 -31.37 -4.86
N ALA A 548 17.90 -30.17 -5.38
CA ALA A 548 17.63 -28.99 -4.56
C ALA A 548 16.15 -28.90 -4.15
N GLU A 549 15.88 -28.37 -2.95
CA GLU A 549 14.55 -27.97 -2.48
C GLU A 549 14.14 -26.67 -3.18
N SER A 550 13.04 -26.71 -3.94
CA SER A 550 12.52 -25.55 -4.68
C SER A 550 11.37 -24.85 -3.95
N VAL A 551 11.61 -23.61 -3.53
CA VAL A 551 10.61 -22.71 -2.94
C VAL A 551 10.15 -21.68 -3.98
N VAL A 552 8.84 -21.40 -4.04
CA VAL A 552 8.28 -20.37 -4.92
C VAL A 552 8.20 -19.06 -4.15
N ALA A 553 8.86 -18.01 -4.64
CA ALA A 553 8.72 -16.66 -4.13
C ALA A 553 7.63 -15.92 -4.92
N VAL A 554 6.51 -15.62 -4.26
CA VAL A 554 5.40 -14.86 -4.86
C VAL A 554 5.46 -13.40 -4.41
N PRO A 555 5.53 -12.44 -5.35
CA PRO A 555 5.59 -11.03 -5.00
C PRO A 555 4.21 -10.44 -4.68
N TYR A 556 4.20 -9.59 -3.67
CA TYR A 556 3.12 -8.68 -3.28
C TYR A 556 3.67 -7.27 -3.36
N ASP A 557 3.11 -6.48 -4.27
CA ASP A 557 3.59 -5.13 -4.54
C ASP A 557 2.72 -4.10 -3.82
N VAL A 558 3.33 -3.19 -3.07
CA VAL A 558 2.70 -2.04 -2.41
C VAL A 558 3.14 -0.76 -3.15
N PRO A 559 2.21 0.11 -3.60
CA PRO A 559 2.57 1.37 -4.23
C PRO A 559 3.14 2.35 -3.20
N VAL A 560 4.26 2.99 -3.53
CA VAL A 560 4.86 4.07 -2.72
C VAL A 560 4.62 5.38 -3.47
N ILE A 561 3.62 6.12 -3.01
CA ILE A 561 3.14 7.35 -3.66
C ILE A 561 4.03 8.52 -3.26
N GLY A 562 4.59 9.25 -4.23
CA GLY A 562 5.34 10.48 -3.97
C GLY A 562 4.44 11.65 -3.63
N TYR A 563 4.85 12.50 -2.68
CA TYR A 563 4.08 13.67 -2.29
C TYR A 563 3.94 14.68 -3.44
N GLY A 564 2.70 14.99 -3.83
CA GLY A 564 2.37 16.04 -4.79
C GLY A 564 2.85 15.81 -6.22
N GLN A 565 3.18 14.57 -6.59
CA GLN A 565 3.65 14.20 -7.92
C GLN A 565 2.99 12.88 -8.38
N PRO A 566 2.67 12.71 -9.67
CA PRO A 566 2.16 11.45 -10.24
C PRO A 566 3.30 10.43 -10.44
N HIS A 567 4.18 10.29 -9.44
CA HIS A 567 5.31 9.37 -9.43
C HIS A 567 5.12 8.34 -8.34
N VAL A 568 5.02 7.07 -8.73
CA VAL A 568 4.75 5.97 -7.82
C VAL A 568 5.82 4.89 -7.97
N ASN A 569 6.55 4.66 -6.88
CA ASN A 569 7.53 3.59 -6.75
C ASN A 569 6.87 2.31 -6.22
N THR A 570 7.67 1.23 -6.08
CA THR A 570 7.17 -0.08 -5.67
C THR A 570 7.94 -0.56 -4.45
N LEU A 571 7.24 -0.93 -3.38
CA LEU A 571 7.76 -1.83 -2.34
C LEU A 571 7.30 -3.25 -2.69
N ARG A 572 8.23 -4.13 -3.08
CA ARG A 572 7.96 -5.53 -3.39
C ARG A 572 8.29 -6.41 -2.18
N LEU A 573 7.30 -7.15 -1.72
CA LEU A 573 7.38 -8.05 -0.57
C LEU A 573 7.19 -9.50 -1.03
N TRP A 574 8.07 -10.40 -0.61
CA TRP A 574 8.05 -11.80 -1.05
C TRP A 574 7.36 -12.71 -0.04
N SER A 575 6.39 -13.52 -0.50
CA SER A 575 5.79 -14.62 0.25
C SER A 575 6.39 -15.94 -0.24
N ALA A 576 6.82 -16.80 0.68
CA ALA A 576 7.31 -18.14 0.37
C ALA A 576 6.12 -19.11 0.25
N GLU A 577 6.01 -19.82 -0.87
CA GLU A 577 4.96 -20.81 -1.13
C GLU A 577 5.58 -22.13 -1.61
N PRO A 578 5.01 -23.29 -1.23
CA PRO A 578 5.46 -24.59 -1.73
C PRO A 578 5.17 -24.72 -3.23
N LYS A 579 6.09 -25.35 -3.97
CA LYS A 579 5.88 -25.72 -5.37
C LYS A 579 4.79 -26.81 -5.46
N ARG A 580 3.72 -26.56 -6.21
CA ARG A 580 2.54 -27.46 -6.34
C ARG A 580 2.72 -28.65 -7.29
N GLU A 581 3.77 -28.65 -8.13
CA GLU A 581 4.02 -29.73 -9.08
C GLU A 581 4.68 -30.93 -8.37
N THR A 582 4.21 -32.15 -8.67
CA THR A 582 4.75 -33.40 -8.14
C THR A 582 6.18 -33.64 -8.63
N SER A 583 7.16 -33.05 -7.95
CA SER A 583 8.57 -33.44 -8.05
C SER A 583 8.80 -34.76 -7.30
N GLN A 584 9.84 -35.52 -7.64
CA GLN A 584 10.27 -36.72 -6.89
C GLN A 584 10.57 -36.43 -5.41
N ASP A 585 10.76 -35.15 -5.05
CA ASP A 585 11.15 -34.68 -3.73
C ASP A 585 9.95 -34.28 -2.83
N THR A 586 8.72 -34.33 -3.35
CA THR A 586 7.52 -34.09 -2.55
C THR A 586 7.17 -35.36 -1.76
N PRO A 587 7.03 -35.32 -0.43
CA PRO A 587 6.69 -36.51 0.36
C PRO A 587 5.42 -37.16 -0.17
N SER A 588 5.47 -38.46 -0.46
CA SER A 588 4.36 -39.22 -1.04
C SER A 588 3.17 -39.38 -0.10
N ASN A 589 3.34 -39.06 1.19
CA ASN A 589 2.29 -39.07 2.20
C ASN A 589 1.84 -37.63 2.53
N TYR A 590 0.52 -37.46 2.65
CA TYR A 590 -0.18 -36.23 3.04
C TYR A 590 0.48 -35.48 4.21
N TYR A 591 0.83 -36.17 5.30
CA TYR A 591 1.45 -35.53 6.46
C TYR A 591 2.84 -34.96 6.15
N GLY A 592 3.65 -35.65 5.35
CA GLY A 592 4.96 -35.14 4.93
C GLY A 592 4.83 -33.90 4.04
N TYR A 593 3.84 -33.84 3.16
CA TYR A 593 3.56 -32.63 2.38
C TYR A 593 3.16 -31.44 3.26
N LEU A 594 2.36 -31.67 4.30
CA LEU A 594 1.99 -30.62 5.26
C LEU A 594 3.20 -30.09 6.03
N ASP A 595 4.09 -30.97 6.49
CA ASP A 595 5.31 -30.56 7.19
C ASP A 595 6.26 -29.78 6.27
N TYR A 596 6.38 -30.20 5.00
CA TYR A 596 7.09 -29.44 3.98
C TYR A 596 6.47 -28.06 3.74
N SER A 597 5.15 -27.98 3.54
CA SER A 597 4.42 -26.72 3.34
C SER A 597 4.69 -25.73 4.49
N ARG A 598 4.61 -26.22 5.74
CA ARG A 598 4.90 -25.41 6.94
C ARG A 598 6.35 -24.94 6.98
N SER A 599 7.30 -25.81 6.66
CA SER A 599 8.72 -25.45 6.57
C SER A 599 8.96 -24.33 5.56
N VAL A 600 8.32 -24.41 4.38
CA VAL A 600 8.44 -23.37 3.34
C VAL A 600 7.78 -22.06 3.77
N GLU A 601 6.55 -22.12 4.29
CA GLU A 601 5.79 -20.95 4.72
C GLU A 601 6.52 -20.19 5.84
N SER A 602 7.19 -20.90 6.76
CA SER A 602 7.95 -20.32 7.87
C SER A 602 9.01 -19.29 7.46
N ILE A 603 9.52 -19.37 6.22
CA ILE A 603 10.47 -18.40 5.64
C ILE A 603 9.84 -17.00 5.63
N SER A 604 8.54 -16.86 5.43
CA SER A 604 7.85 -15.57 5.41
C SER A 604 6.83 -15.41 6.54
N GLU A 605 6.96 -16.12 7.65
CA GLU A 605 6.04 -15.97 8.79
C GLU A 605 6.47 -14.86 9.75
N PHE A 606 7.66 -14.97 10.34
CA PHE A 606 8.13 -14.07 11.40
C PHE A 606 9.38 -13.29 10.98
N LEU A 607 9.42 -12.02 11.35
CA LEU A 607 10.60 -11.16 11.26
C LEU A 607 11.55 -11.50 12.43
N TYR A 608 12.84 -11.68 12.14
CA TYR A 608 13.86 -12.03 13.15
C TYR A 608 13.46 -13.22 14.04
N PRO A 609 13.28 -14.41 13.45
CA PRO A 609 13.01 -15.61 14.25
C PRO A 609 14.12 -15.82 15.29
N ASP A 610 13.76 -16.38 16.46
CA ASP A 610 14.72 -16.67 17.53
C ASP A 610 15.84 -17.56 17.02
N ASP A 611 17.06 -17.01 16.99
CA ASP A 611 18.26 -17.64 16.47
C ASP A 611 19.23 -18.10 17.59
N SER A 612 18.72 -18.28 18.80
CA SER A 612 19.48 -18.90 19.90
C SER A 612 19.84 -20.37 19.61
N GLN A 613 19.03 -21.06 18.80
CA GLN A 613 19.21 -22.46 18.39
C GLN A 613 19.61 -22.57 16.90
N TYR A 614 20.12 -23.75 16.51
CA TYR A 614 20.59 -24.01 15.14
C TYR A 614 19.48 -23.83 14.09
N GLU A 615 18.27 -24.30 14.37
CA GLU A 615 17.10 -24.24 13.49
C GLU A 615 16.70 -22.80 13.19
N GLY A 616 16.72 -21.93 14.21
CA GLY A 616 16.43 -20.51 14.07
C GLY A 616 17.48 -19.77 13.24
N LYS A 617 18.77 -20.06 13.48
CA LYS A 617 19.88 -19.57 12.64
C LYS A 617 19.70 -19.99 11.18
N LEU A 618 19.39 -21.27 10.95
CA LEU A 618 19.16 -21.80 9.62
C LEU A 618 17.97 -21.11 8.93
N LEU A 619 16.87 -20.90 9.65
CA LEU A 619 15.71 -20.18 9.13
C LEU A 619 16.06 -18.74 8.76
N ARG A 620 16.76 -18.00 9.63
CA ARG A 620 17.22 -16.63 9.35
C ARG A 620 18.11 -16.57 8.10
N LEU A 621 19.03 -17.53 7.91
CA LEU A 621 19.84 -17.61 6.68
C LEU A 621 18.98 -17.94 5.45
N LYS A 622 17.99 -18.85 5.58
CA LYS A 622 17.01 -19.13 4.50
C LYS A 622 16.24 -17.86 4.11
N GLN A 623 15.78 -17.06 5.07
CA GLN A 623 15.08 -15.79 4.84
C GLN A 623 15.94 -14.81 4.05
N GLN A 624 17.20 -14.61 4.47
CA GLN A 624 18.13 -13.70 3.81
C GLN A 624 18.36 -14.10 2.36
N TYR A 625 18.68 -15.37 2.10
CA TYR A 625 18.89 -15.82 0.73
C TYR A 625 17.62 -15.80 -0.11
N PHE A 626 16.47 -16.18 0.47
CA PHE A 626 15.16 -16.10 -0.19
C PHE A 626 14.87 -14.70 -0.73
N MET A 627 15.02 -13.69 0.11
CA MET A 627 14.85 -12.29 -0.29
C MET A 627 15.87 -11.86 -1.35
N CYS A 628 17.15 -12.20 -1.17
CA CYS A 628 18.23 -11.82 -2.10
C CYS A 628 17.99 -12.43 -3.49
N SER A 629 17.78 -13.75 -3.57
CA SER A 629 17.56 -14.43 -4.84
C SER A 629 16.29 -13.97 -5.53
N ALA A 630 15.18 -13.87 -4.80
CA ALA A 630 13.93 -13.41 -5.40
C ALA A 630 14.03 -11.97 -5.94
N GLY A 631 14.64 -11.06 -5.16
CA GLY A 631 14.85 -9.67 -5.54
C GLY A 631 15.79 -9.50 -6.73
N VAL A 632 16.96 -10.15 -6.73
CA VAL A 632 17.93 -10.08 -7.84
C VAL A 632 17.30 -10.63 -9.12
N GLN A 633 16.70 -11.82 -9.09
CA GLN A 633 16.02 -12.40 -10.26
C GLN A 633 14.93 -11.47 -10.79
N SER A 634 14.17 -10.84 -9.90
CA SER A 634 13.12 -9.88 -10.26
C SER A 634 13.65 -8.61 -10.93
N ALA A 635 14.74 -8.03 -10.41
CA ALA A 635 15.38 -6.87 -10.99
C ALA A 635 15.99 -7.20 -12.36
N LEU A 636 16.67 -8.34 -12.47
CA LEU A 636 17.25 -8.80 -13.74
C LEU A 636 16.18 -9.11 -14.79
N ARG A 637 15.02 -9.65 -14.41
CA ARG A 637 13.86 -9.78 -15.30
C ARG A 637 13.38 -8.44 -15.85
N THR A 638 13.47 -7.37 -15.06
CA THR A 638 13.12 -6.01 -15.50
C THR A 638 14.19 -5.48 -16.46
N PHE A 639 15.46 -5.65 -16.12
CA PHE A 639 16.60 -5.30 -16.99
C PHE A 639 16.55 -6.02 -18.35
N ASN A 640 16.21 -7.32 -18.38
CA ASN A 640 16.10 -8.09 -19.63
C ASN A 640 15.10 -7.48 -20.63
N LYS A 641 14.08 -6.74 -20.17
CA LYS A 641 13.11 -6.06 -21.03
C LYS A 641 13.69 -4.84 -21.75
N LEU A 642 14.89 -4.40 -21.39
CA LEU A 642 15.63 -3.33 -22.07
C LEU A 642 16.42 -3.88 -23.26
N GLU A 643 16.58 -5.20 -23.37
CA GLU A 643 17.32 -5.88 -24.45
C GLU A 643 18.77 -5.39 -24.59
N LEU A 644 19.41 -5.05 -23.47
CA LEU A 644 20.81 -4.60 -23.38
C LEU A 644 21.73 -5.74 -22.93
N SER A 645 23.03 -5.64 -23.28
CA SER A 645 24.07 -6.51 -22.70
C SER A 645 24.16 -6.33 -21.18
N TYR A 646 24.48 -7.39 -20.45
CA TYR A 646 24.69 -7.34 -19.00
C TYR A 646 25.92 -6.50 -18.61
N ASP A 647 26.84 -6.19 -19.54
CA ASP A 647 27.88 -5.18 -19.35
C ASP A 647 27.33 -3.81 -18.97
N ARG A 648 26.10 -3.52 -19.42
CA ARG A 648 25.35 -2.27 -19.15
C ARG A 648 24.49 -2.37 -17.89
N LEU A 649 24.50 -3.49 -17.17
CA LEU A 649 23.74 -3.65 -15.93
C LEU A 649 24.06 -2.56 -14.90
N PRO A 650 25.33 -2.21 -14.61
CA PRO A 650 25.65 -1.19 -13.61
C PRO A 650 25.19 0.22 -14.00
N ASP A 651 24.94 0.47 -15.29
CA ASP A 651 24.43 1.75 -15.79
C ASP A 651 22.90 1.86 -15.65
N LYS A 652 22.21 0.74 -15.44
CA LYS A 652 20.74 0.65 -15.43
C LYS A 652 20.16 0.15 -14.12
N VAL A 653 20.97 -0.50 -13.28
CA VAL A 653 20.57 -1.09 -12.01
C VAL A 653 21.58 -0.73 -10.94
N ALA A 654 21.07 -0.35 -9.77
CA ALA A 654 21.86 -0.25 -8.54
C ALA A 654 21.19 -1.10 -7.45
N PHE A 655 21.96 -1.99 -6.83
CA PHE A 655 21.55 -2.76 -5.67
C PHE A 655 22.13 -2.13 -4.42
N HIS A 656 21.25 -1.76 -3.48
CA HIS A 656 21.67 -1.19 -2.21
C HIS A 656 21.39 -2.18 -1.08
N ILE A 657 22.44 -2.53 -0.35
CA ILE A 657 22.43 -3.47 0.77
C ILE A 657 22.32 -2.66 2.06
N ASN A 658 21.17 -2.79 2.73
CA ASN A 658 20.87 -2.16 4.01
C ASN A 658 21.27 -3.07 5.17
N ASP A 659 22.41 -2.79 5.80
CA ASP A 659 23.06 -3.65 6.80
C ASP A 659 23.49 -5.02 6.24
N THR A 660 24.00 -5.97 7.03
CA THR A 660 24.59 -7.21 6.49
C THR A 660 23.58 -8.23 5.98
N HIS A 661 22.30 -8.10 6.30
CA HIS A 661 21.28 -9.10 5.96
C HIS A 661 21.17 -9.43 4.45
N PRO A 662 21.23 -8.45 3.53
CA PRO A 662 21.16 -8.70 2.09
C PRO A 662 22.52 -8.97 1.42
N THR A 663 23.58 -9.27 2.18
CA THR A 663 24.93 -9.47 1.60
C THR A 663 24.96 -10.56 0.52
N LEU A 664 24.06 -11.56 0.60
CA LEU A 664 23.95 -12.64 -0.39
C LEU A 664 23.49 -12.18 -1.77
N VAL A 665 23.07 -10.92 -1.96
CA VAL A 665 22.89 -10.31 -3.28
C VAL A 665 24.17 -10.40 -4.13
N ILE A 666 25.35 -10.24 -3.52
CA ILE A 666 26.65 -10.27 -4.19
C ILE A 666 26.91 -11.65 -4.84
N PRO A 667 26.99 -12.75 -4.07
CA PRO A 667 27.26 -14.07 -4.66
C PRO A 667 26.09 -14.59 -5.51
N GLU A 668 24.85 -14.16 -5.29
CA GLU A 668 23.73 -14.54 -6.15
C GLU A 668 23.79 -13.85 -7.52
N LEU A 669 24.15 -12.57 -7.57
CA LEU A 669 24.37 -11.88 -8.85
C LEU A 669 25.51 -12.54 -9.62
N MET A 670 26.62 -12.85 -8.95
CA MET A 670 27.72 -13.63 -9.52
C MET A 670 27.26 -14.98 -10.07
N ARG A 671 26.44 -15.72 -9.30
CA ARG A 671 25.89 -17.02 -9.73
C ARG A 671 25.08 -16.88 -11.02
N ILE A 672 24.20 -15.89 -11.10
CA ILE A 672 23.37 -15.68 -12.30
C ILE A 672 24.24 -15.29 -13.50
N LEU A 673 25.19 -14.37 -13.31
CA LEU A 673 26.08 -13.92 -14.39
C LEU A 673 26.92 -15.07 -14.95
N ILE A 674 27.51 -15.89 -14.08
CA ILE A 674 28.37 -17.01 -14.48
C ILE A 674 27.51 -18.18 -14.99
N ASP A 675 26.65 -18.73 -14.13
CA ASP A 675 26.02 -20.02 -14.38
C ASP A 675 24.85 -19.94 -15.38
N VAL A 676 24.18 -18.77 -15.47
CA VAL A 676 22.99 -18.57 -16.33
C VAL A 676 23.29 -17.70 -17.55
N LYS A 677 24.16 -16.69 -17.41
CA LYS A 677 24.49 -15.77 -18.50
C LYS A 677 25.82 -16.07 -19.20
N GLY A 678 26.62 -16.99 -18.67
CA GLY A 678 27.85 -17.47 -19.31
C GLY A 678 29.04 -16.51 -19.26
N TYR A 679 29.04 -15.53 -18.35
CA TYR A 679 30.15 -14.59 -18.18
C TYR A 679 31.35 -15.26 -17.52
N GLY A 680 32.55 -14.79 -17.87
CA GLY A 680 33.77 -15.14 -17.13
C GLY A 680 33.75 -14.58 -15.72
N TRP A 681 34.58 -15.13 -14.83
CA TRP A 681 34.65 -14.68 -13.43
C TRP A 681 34.96 -13.18 -13.32
N ASP A 682 35.98 -12.70 -14.02
CA ASP A 682 36.47 -11.33 -13.88
C ASP A 682 35.44 -10.31 -14.41
N GLU A 683 34.75 -10.64 -15.51
CA GLU A 683 33.67 -9.82 -16.07
C GLU A 683 32.47 -9.77 -15.12
N ALA A 684 32.05 -10.93 -14.59
CA ALA A 684 30.94 -11.01 -13.64
C ALA A 684 31.25 -10.25 -12.34
N TRP A 685 32.50 -10.31 -11.86
CA TRP A 685 32.94 -9.64 -10.65
C TRP A 685 33.00 -8.12 -10.80
N ASP A 686 33.46 -7.63 -11.95
CA ASP A 686 33.42 -6.19 -12.28
C ASP A 686 31.97 -5.67 -12.31
N ILE A 687 31.07 -6.34 -13.04
CA ILE A 687 29.66 -5.98 -13.11
C ILE A 687 29.03 -5.98 -11.71
N THR A 688 29.28 -7.02 -10.91
CA THR A 688 28.73 -7.15 -9.55
C THR A 688 29.20 -6.00 -8.66
N THR A 689 30.51 -5.74 -8.61
CA THR A 689 31.09 -4.72 -7.73
C THR A 689 30.56 -3.32 -8.08
N ARG A 690 30.43 -2.99 -9.37
CA ARG A 690 29.88 -1.70 -9.82
C ARG A 690 28.36 -1.57 -9.63
N THR A 691 27.64 -2.67 -9.46
CA THR A 691 26.18 -2.67 -9.25
C THR A 691 25.81 -2.52 -7.77
N VAL A 692 26.66 -2.97 -6.84
CA VAL A 692 26.31 -3.14 -5.43
C VAL A 692 26.95 -2.08 -4.52
N SER A 693 26.16 -1.55 -3.57
CA SER A 693 26.60 -0.61 -2.52
C SER A 693 26.09 -1.06 -1.14
N TYR A 694 26.80 -0.70 -0.06
CA TYR A 694 26.55 -1.19 1.30
C TYR A 694 26.47 -0.05 2.33
N THR A 695 25.41 -0.02 3.13
CA THR A 695 25.31 0.84 4.33
C THR A 695 25.47 0.01 5.60
N ASN A 696 26.35 0.42 6.51
CA ASN A 696 26.48 -0.16 7.84
C ASN A 696 25.67 0.65 8.88
N HIS A 697 24.94 -0.04 9.77
CA HIS A 697 24.07 0.56 10.78
C HIS A 697 24.48 0.25 12.24
N THR A 698 25.69 -0.27 12.48
CA THR A 698 26.11 -0.71 13.82
C THR A 698 27.58 -0.40 14.11
N THR A 699 27.85 0.15 15.29
CA THR A 699 29.21 0.31 15.82
C THR A 699 29.74 -0.94 16.53
N LEU A 700 28.89 -1.96 16.72
CA LEU A 700 29.20 -3.15 17.50
C LEU A 700 29.74 -4.28 16.61
N SER A 701 31.02 -4.60 16.75
CA SER A 701 31.70 -5.69 16.03
C SER A 701 31.01 -7.05 16.23
N GLU A 702 30.42 -7.27 17.40
CA GLU A 702 29.69 -8.47 17.79
C GLU A 702 28.32 -8.60 17.10
N ALA A 703 27.75 -7.47 16.65
CA ALA A 703 26.49 -7.44 15.93
C ALA A 703 26.67 -7.66 14.41
N LEU A 704 27.91 -7.67 13.90
CA LEU A 704 28.20 -7.97 12.51
C LEU A 704 28.02 -9.47 12.24
N GLU A 705 27.10 -9.81 11.34
CA GLU A 705 26.68 -11.20 11.10
C GLU A 705 27.85 -12.08 10.62
N LYS A 706 27.95 -13.25 11.26
CA LYS A 706 28.88 -14.33 10.90
C LYS A 706 28.10 -15.63 10.83
N TRP A 707 28.39 -16.42 9.80
CA TRP A 707 27.72 -17.69 9.56
C TRP A 707 28.72 -18.84 9.51
N PRO A 708 28.46 -19.99 10.17
CA PRO A 708 29.30 -21.16 10.04
C PRO A 708 29.43 -21.60 8.58
N VAL A 709 30.65 -21.87 8.14
CA VAL A 709 30.93 -22.36 6.77
C VAL A 709 30.09 -23.58 6.45
N ALA A 710 30.01 -24.55 7.37
CA ALA A 710 29.21 -25.77 7.20
C ALA A 710 27.71 -25.50 7.01
N MET A 711 27.18 -24.41 7.57
CA MET A 711 25.77 -24.05 7.41
C MET A 711 25.50 -23.50 6.01
N ILE A 712 26.31 -22.55 5.54
CA ILE A 712 26.16 -21.99 4.19
C ILE A 712 26.50 -23.04 3.13
N SER A 713 27.57 -23.82 3.29
CA SER A 713 27.96 -24.82 2.29
C SER A 713 26.93 -25.93 2.12
N LYS A 714 26.23 -26.30 3.20
CA LYS A 714 25.16 -27.28 3.14
C LYS A 714 23.87 -26.69 2.55
N LEU A 715 23.46 -25.51 3.02
CA LEU A 715 22.20 -24.88 2.60
C LEU A 715 22.28 -24.30 1.19
N LEU A 716 23.42 -23.73 0.80
CA LEU A 716 23.62 -22.96 -0.43
C LEU A 716 24.98 -23.33 -1.06
N PRO A 717 25.18 -24.58 -1.51
CA PRO A 717 26.50 -25.08 -1.90
C PRO A 717 27.14 -24.27 -3.01
N ARG A 718 26.38 -23.86 -4.04
CA ARG A 718 26.92 -23.06 -5.14
C ARG A 718 27.29 -21.63 -4.70
N ILE A 719 26.46 -21.01 -3.87
CA ILE A 719 26.72 -19.69 -3.31
C ILE A 719 27.99 -19.71 -2.44
N TYR A 720 28.15 -20.76 -1.62
CA TYR A 720 29.38 -20.95 -0.84
C TYR A 720 30.62 -21.08 -1.74
N MET A 721 30.57 -21.88 -2.81
CA MET A 721 31.70 -21.98 -3.75
C MET A 721 32.10 -20.61 -4.34
N ILE A 722 31.12 -19.75 -4.61
CA ILE A 722 31.38 -18.38 -5.09
C ILE A 722 32.00 -17.52 -3.97
N ILE A 723 31.47 -17.59 -2.75
CA ILE A 723 32.04 -16.87 -1.59
C ILE A 723 33.50 -17.31 -1.34
N GLU A 724 33.77 -18.61 -1.43
CA GLU A 724 35.11 -19.17 -1.25
C GLU A 724 36.07 -18.69 -2.34
N GLU A 725 35.64 -18.65 -3.61
CA GLU A 725 36.46 -18.14 -4.71
C GLU A 725 36.68 -16.61 -4.60
N ILE A 726 35.68 -15.84 -4.17
CA ILE A 726 35.85 -14.40 -3.84
C ILE A 726 36.93 -14.26 -2.75
N ASN A 727 36.82 -15.05 -1.67
CA ASN A 727 37.78 -15.01 -0.57
C ASN A 727 39.20 -15.38 -1.03
N LYS A 728 39.35 -16.44 -1.84
CA LYS A 728 40.63 -16.90 -2.35
C LYS A 728 41.31 -15.83 -3.20
N ARG A 729 40.58 -15.22 -4.14
CA ARG A 729 41.11 -14.13 -5.00
C ARG A 729 41.44 -12.89 -4.19
N PHE A 730 40.57 -12.51 -3.25
CA PHE A 730 40.81 -11.38 -2.36
C PHE A 730 42.06 -11.59 -1.51
N CYS A 731 42.23 -12.78 -0.89
CA CYS A 731 43.42 -13.10 -0.13
C CYS A 731 44.68 -13.16 -1.02
N GLY A 732 44.57 -13.65 -2.27
CA GLY A 732 45.65 -13.59 -3.26
C GLY A 732 46.12 -12.16 -3.53
N MET A 733 45.18 -11.24 -3.78
CA MET A 733 45.48 -9.81 -3.93
C MET A 733 46.12 -9.21 -2.66
N LEU A 734 45.64 -9.60 -1.47
CA LEU A 734 46.24 -9.13 -0.21
C LEU A 734 47.66 -9.66 0.01
N LEU A 735 47.94 -10.91 -0.37
CA LEU A 735 49.29 -11.50 -0.32
C LEU A 735 50.27 -10.76 -1.23
N GLU A 736 49.81 -10.35 -2.41
CA GLU A 736 50.61 -9.55 -3.35
C GLU A 736 50.83 -8.12 -2.83
N ARG A 737 49.80 -7.49 -2.24
CA ARG A 737 49.86 -6.11 -1.74
C ARG A 737 50.62 -5.97 -0.42
N TYR A 738 50.55 -6.97 0.46
CA TYR A 738 51.17 -6.99 1.79
C TYR A 738 52.01 -8.26 2.00
N PRO A 739 53.13 -8.43 1.25
CA PRO A 739 53.96 -9.61 1.38
C PRO A 739 54.58 -9.69 2.78
N GLY A 740 54.37 -10.82 3.46
CA GLY A 740 54.92 -11.08 4.81
C GLY A 740 54.07 -10.63 6.00
N ASP A 741 52.82 -10.19 5.79
CA ASP A 741 51.87 -9.83 6.86
C ASP A 741 50.65 -10.78 6.88
N PRO A 742 50.83 -12.05 7.32
CA PRO A 742 49.75 -13.04 7.35
C PRO A 742 48.63 -12.68 8.32
N ASP A 743 48.94 -11.95 9.40
CA ASP A 743 47.96 -11.52 10.41
C ASP A 743 46.95 -10.54 9.81
N ARG A 744 47.41 -9.60 8.97
CA ARG A 744 46.53 -8.69 8.23
C ARG A 744 45.60 -9.43 7.27
N ILE A 745 46.08 -10.49 6.61
CA ILE A 745 45.26 -11.29 5.71
C ILE A 745 44.16 -12.01 6.50
N GLN A 746 44.51 -12.63 7.63
CA GLN A 746 43.52 -13.29 8.50
C GLN A 746 42.48 -12.29 9.06
N LEU A 747 42.92 -11.07 9.36
CA LEU A 747 42.05 -9.99 9.83
C LEU A 747 41.04 -9.58 8.75
N LEU A 748 41.48 -9.43 7.49
CA LEU A 748 40.63 -8.98 6.38
C LEU A 748 39.81 -10.09 5.71
N ALA A 749 40.22 -11.35 5.83
CA ALA A 749 39.59 -12.48 5.13
C ALA A 749 38.06 -12.52 5.33
N ILE A 750 37.36 -12.88 4.25
CA ILE A 750 35.90 -13.09 4.24
C ILE A 750 35.57 -14.41 4.93
N VAL A 751 36.36 -15.45 4.65
CA VAL A 751 36.24 -16.78 5.27
C VAL A 751 37.43 -16.99 6.18
N ALA A 752 37.17 -17.11 7.48
CA ALA A 752 38.20 -17.36 8.49
C ALA A 752 37.59 -18.02 9.72
N ASN A 753 38.35 -18.91 10.37
CA ASN A 753 37.95 -19.64 11.58
C ASN A 753 36.60 -20.37 11.42
N ASP A 754 36.41 -21.07 10.29
CA ASP A 754 35.16 -21.76 9.90
C ASP A 754 33.91 -20.87 9.89
N GLN A 755 34.07 -19.56 9.71
CA GLN A 755 33.00 -18.58 9.59
C GLN A 755 33.13 -17.77 8.30
N VAL A 756 31.98 -17.46 7.70
CA VAL A 756 31.84 -16.42 6.67
C VAL A 756 31.45 -15.12 7.37
N ARG A 757 32.25 -14.07 7.19
CA ARG A 757 32.05 -12.75 7.78
C ARG A 757 31.29 -11.86 6.78
N MET A 758 30.01 -11.62 7.03
CA MET A 758 29.13 -10.99 6.02
C MET A 758 29.49 -9.53 5.76
N ALA A 759 29.87 -8.77 6.78
CA ALA A 759 30.32 -7.38 6.59
C ALA A 759 31.57 -7.30 5.69
N HIS A 760 32.48 -8.27 5.79
CA HIS A 760 33.68 -8.33 4.96
C HIS A 760 33.31 -8.61 3.50
N LEU A 761 32.41 -9.57 3.27
CA LEU A 761 31.88 -9.85 1.93
C LEU A 761 31.17 -8.63 1.33
N ALA A 762 30.37 -7.91 2.13
CA ALA A 762 29.68 -6.71 1.71
C ALA A 762 30.65 -5.59 1.29
N ILE A 763 31.69 -5.32 2.09
CA ILE A 763 32.72 -4.30 1.79
C ILE A 763 33.50 -4.68 0.52
N VAL A 764 33.93 -5.94 0.41
CA VAL A 764 34.75 -6.40 -0.73
C VAL A 764 33.96 -6.36 -2.05
N GLY A 765 32.70 -6.79 -2.03
CA GLY A 765 31.84 -6.86 -3.22
C GLY A 765 31.04 -5.59 -3.54
N SER A 766 31.29 -4.47 -2.85
CA SER A 766 30.60 -3.20 -3.10
C SER A 766 31.57 -2.12 -3.57
N HIS A 767 31.11 -1.23 -4.46
CA HIS A 767 31.89 -0.06 -4.90
C HIS A 767 31.83 1.12 -3.91
N SER A 768 30.84 1.15 -3.01
CA SER A 768 30.67 2.19 -2.00
C SER A 768 30.22 1.59 -0.67
N VAL A 769 30.79 2.08 0.42
CA VAL A 769 30.47 1.73 1.81
C VAL A 769 30.19 3.01 2.58
N ASN A 770 29.07 3.09 3.30
CA ASN A 770 28.79 4.29 4.09
C ASN A 770 28.31 4.01 5.51
N GLY A 771 28.63 4.95 6.40
CA GLY A 771 28.01 5.09 7.72
C GLY A 771 26.80 6.02 7.68
N VAL A 772 26.13 6.14 8.83
CA VAL A 772 24.78 6.73 8.96
C VAL A 772 24.72 8.00 9.83
N ALA A 773 25.88 8.45 10.30
CA ALA A 773 26.15 9.70 11.00
C ALA A 773 27.65 9.98 10.92
N ALA A 774 28.05 11.25 11.08
CA ALA A 774 29.46 11.64 10.99
C ALA A 774 30.35 10.88 12.00
N LEU A 775 30.01 10.95 13.30
CA LEU A 775 30.75 10.25 14.36
C LEU A 775 30.80 8.74 14.14
N HIS A 776 29.69 8.14 13.71
CA HIS A 776 29.64 6.71 13.38
C HIS A 776 30.61 6.34 12.27
N THR A 777 30.64 7.14 11.20
CA THR A 777 31.52 6.92 10.06
C THR A 777 33.00 7.01 10.48
N GLU A 778 33.35 7.96 11.35
CA GLU A 778 34.71 8.04 11.88
C GLU A 778 35.06 6.84 12.77
N ILE A 779 34.14 6.38 13.64
CA ILE A 779 34.34 5.14 14.42
C ILE A 779 34.58 3.93 13.51
N LEU A 780 33.86 3.83 12.39
CA LEU A 780 34.09 2.76 11.41
C LEU A 780 35.48 2.86 10.78
N LYS A 781 35.91 4.04 10.35
CA LYS A 781 37.22 4.25 9.70
C LYS A 781 38.40 4.06 10.65
N GLU A 782 38.26 4.47 11.90
CA GLU A 782 39.37 4.48 12.87
C GLU A 782 39.46 3.18 13.68
N ARG A 783 38.35 2.46 13.86
CA ARG A 783 38.28 1.30 14.77
C ARG A 783 37.75 0.04 14.09
N GLU A 784 36.46 0.00 13.77
CA GLU A 784 35.77 -1.25 13.42
C GLU A 784 36.19 -1.80 12.05
N MET A 785 36.41 -0.91 11.10
CA MET A 785 36.73 -1.22 9.71
C MET A 785 38.06 -0.59 9.27
N ALA A 786 38.93 -0.18 10.22
CA ALA A 786 40.20 0.47 9.92
C ALA A 786 41.10 -0.30 8.94
N PRO A 787 41.23 -1.64 9.03
CA PRO A 787 41.97 -2.41 8.03
C PRO A 787 41.38 -2.30 6.62
N PHE A 788 40.04 -2.25 6.50
CA PHE A 788 39.37 -2.08 5.22
C PHE A 788 39.46 -0.65 4.69
N TYR A 789 39.37 0.35 5.57
CA TYR A 789 39.54 1.75 5.20
C TYR A 789 40.96 2.01 4.69
N ALA A 790 41.99 1.42 5.31
CA ALA A 790 43.37 1.48 4.81
C ALA A 790 43.53 0.83 3.42
N LEU A 791 42.69 -0.16 3.10
CA LEU A 791 42.72 -0.86 1.83
C LEU A 791 41.97 -0.12 0.71
N TYR A 792 40.80 0.43 1.03
CA TYR A 792 39.83 1.06 0.12
C TYR A 792 39.35 2.43 0.64
N PRO A 793 40.24 3.41 0.88
CA PRO A 793 39.85 4.67 1.50
C PRO A 793 38.81 5.44 0.69
N GLU A 794 38.83 5.30 -0.63
CA GLU A 794 37.91 5.95 -1.58
C GLU A 794 36.47 5.41 -1.53
N ARG A 795 36.26 4.21 -0.97
CA ARG A 795 34.91 3.59 -0.90
C ARG A 795 34.11 4.09 0.30
N PHE A 796 34.77 4.55 1.37
CA PHE A 796 34.13 4.91 2.63
C PHE A 796 33.62 6.35 2.60
N ASN A 797 32.32 6.53 2.81
CA ASN A 797 31.70 7.86 2.93
C ASN A 797 30.64 7.90 4.05
N ASN A 798 30.04 9.07 4.27
CA ASN A 798 28.96 9.28 5.24
C ASN A 798 27.67 9.65 4.51
N LYS A 799 26.55 9.13 4.98
CA LYS A 799 25.20 9.59 4.63
C LYS A 799 24.38 9.66 5.91
N THR A 800 24.35 10.83 6.54
CA THR A 800 23.59 11.02 7.77
C THR A 800 22.13 10.68 7.53
N ASN A 801 21.54 9.88 8.41
CA ASN A 801 20.14 9.51 8.33
C ASN A 801 19.20 10.72 8.26
N GLY A 802 17.97 10.45 7.88
CA GLY A 802 16.90 11.44 7.89
C GLY A 802 15.53 10.80 8.05
N ILE A 803 14.53 11.65 8.27
CA ILE A 803 13.13 11.27 8.43
C ILE A 803 12.26 12.00 7.41
N THR A 804 11.18 11.38 6.96
CA THR A 804 10.22 12.08 6.09
C THR A 804 9.38 13.05 6.92
N HIS A 805 9.42 14.34 6.58
CA HIS A 805 8.58 15.35 7.22
C HIS A 805 7.09 15.20 6.86
N ARG A 806 6.76 14.48 5.78
CA ARG A 806 5.37 14.22 5.38
C ARG A 806 4.64 13.44 6.46
N ARG A 807 5.23 12.34 6.93
CA ARG A 807 4.66 11.56 8.04
C ARG A 807 4.88 12.24 9.38
N TRP A 808 6.14 12.58 9.70
CA TRP A 808 6.53 12.93 11.07
C TRP A 808 6.25 14.37 11.47
N LEU A 809 5.74 15.21 10.55
CA LEU A 809 5.34 16.59 10.84
C LEU A 809 3.98 16.91 10.19
N MET A 810 3.82 16.72 8.88
CA MET A 810 2.60 17.11 8.16
C MET A 810 1.38 16.26 8.58
N HIS A 811 1.51 14.93 8.60
CA HIS A 811 0.44 14.03 9.04
C HIS A 811 0.36 13.91 10.57
N ALA A 812 1.48 13.72 11.26
CA ALA A 812 1.47 13.56 12.72
C ALA A 812 1.08 14.84 13.49
N ASN A 813 1.42 16.03 12.97
CA ASN A 813 1.21 17.31 13.64
C ASN A 813 0.72 18.40 12.66
N PRO A 814 -0.48 18.24 12.09
CA PRO A 814 -1.00 19.12 11.03
C PRO A 814 -1.18 20.56 11.52
N LYS A 815 -1.53 20.75 12.81
CA LYS A 815 -1.65 22.11 13.40
C LYS A 815 -0.31 22.84 13.41
N LEU A 816 0.79 22.18 13.78
CA LEU A 816 2.13 22.78 13.73
C LEU A 816 2.55 23.05 12.28
N SER A 817 2.30 22.11 11.37
CA SER A 817 2.60 22.26 9.94
C SER A 817 1.87 23.45 9.32
N ASN A 818 0.61 23.67 9.71
CA ASN A 818 -0.16 24.84 9.30
C ASN A 818 0.42 26.12 9.88
N LEU A 819 0.77 26.16 11.17
CA LEU A 819 1.40 27.32 11.79
C LEU A 819 2.71 27.71 11.10
N ILE A 820 3.57 26.73 10.80
CA ILE A 820 4.81 26.93 10.04
C ILE A 820 4.49 27.53 8.67
N THR A 821 3.55 26.93 7.93
CA THR A 821 3.15 27.39 6.59
C THR A 821 2.60 28.81 6.58
N HIS A 822 1.82 29.20 7.60
CA HIS A 822 1.32 30.57 7.73
C HIS A 822 2.44 31.58 8.03
N THR A 823 3.51 31.14 8.69
CA THR A 823 4.60 32.01 9.16
C THR A 823 5.68 32.22 8.09
N ILE A 824 6.10 31.15 7.41
CA ILE A 824 7.24 31.19 6.45
C ILE A 824 6.85 30.80 5.01
N GLY A 825 5.55 30.59 4.75
CA GLY A 825 5.03 30.13 3.47
C GLY A 825 5.21 28.62 3.24
N GLY A 826 4.62 28.07 2.17
CA GLY A 826 4.56 26.61 1.95
C GLY A 826 5.81 25.95 1.36
N LYS A 827 6.84 26.68 0.93
CA LYS A 827 7.96 26.03 0.21
C LYS A 827 8.79 25.07 1.08
N TRP A 828 8.72 25.15 2.41
CA TRP A 828 9.41 24.19 3.28
C TRP A 828 8.94 22.74 3.05
N ILE A 829 7.74 22.55 2.50
CA ILE A 829 7.17 21.23 2.19
C ILE A 829 8.01 20.52 1.11
N THR A 830 8.51 21.24 0.11
CA THR A 830 9.37 20.69 -0.95
C THR A 830 10.85 20.97 -0.71
N GLU A 831 11.16 21.97 0.12
CA GLU A 831 12.52 22.38 0.49
C GLU A 831 12.66 22.43 2.03
N PRO A 832 12.75 21.27 2.73
CA PRO A 832 12.72 21.22 4.20
C PRO A 832 13.78 22.08 4.89
N GLY A 833 14.90 22.37 4.23
CA GLY A 833 15.92 23.29 4.72
C GLY A 833 15.39 24.69 5.04
N ARG A 834 14.29 25.13 4.41
CA ARG A 834 13.65 26.44 4.70
C ARG A 834 12.96 26.49 6.06
N LEU A 835 12.83 25.39 6.79
CA LEU A 835 12.38 25.42 8.19
C LEU A 835 13.23 26.35 9.05
N ASN A 836 14.50 26.59 8.68
CA ASN A 836 15.39 27.50 9.40
C ASN A 836 14.86 28.94 9.47
N GLU A 837 14.02 29.38 8.51
CA GLU A 837 13.39 30.70 8.49
C GLU A 837 12.45 30.90 9.69
N LEU A 838 11.93 29.81 10.27
CA LEU A 838 11.08 29.83 11.47
C LEU A 838 11.82 30.39 12.70
N ALA A 839 13.16 30.36 12.71
CA ALA A 839 13.95 30.95 13.79
C ALA A 839 13.65 32.45 13.99
N GLY A 840 13.24 33.17 12.93
CA GLY A 840 12.84 34.58 13.02
C GLY A 840 11.58 34.82 13.86
N ALA A 841 10.75 33.79 14.08
CA ALA A 841 9.55 33.85 14.91
C ALA A 841 9.77 33.33 16.34
N ALA A 842 10.98 32.88 16.68
CA ALA A 842 11.26 32.24 17.97
C ALA A 842 11.07 33.18 19.18
N ASP A 843 11.22 34.48 18.99
CA ASP A 843 11.04 35.52 20.02
C ASP A 843 9.69 36.26 19.89
N ASP A 844 8.82 35.88 18.93
CA ASP A 844 7.50 36.50 18.77
C ASP A 844 6.47 35.91 19.75
N ALA A 845 5.90 36.75 20.61
CA ALA A 845 5.01 36.31 21.68
C ALA A 845 3.71 35.66 21.17
N SER A 846 3.15 36.15 20.05
CA SER A 846 1.94 35.59 19.46
C SER A 846 2.20 34.21 18.89
N PHE A 847 3.32 34.04 18.19
CA PHE A 847 3.76 32.76 17.65
C PHE A 847 4.04 31.76 18.77
N GLN A 848 4.77 32.15 19.82
CA GLN A 848 5.04 31.30 20.98
C GLN A 848 3.73 30.81 21.63
N GLN A 849 2.75 31.69 21.81
CA GLN A 849 1.45 31.32 22.38
C GLN A 849 0.72 30.27 21.52
N GLN A 850 0.71 30.45 20.19
CA GLN A 850 0.11 29.48 19.27
C GLN A 850 0.85 28.14 19.29
N PHE A 851 2.18 28.16 19.29
CA PHE A 851 3.03 26.98 19.37
C PHE A 851 2.76 26.17 20.66
N GLN A 852 2.71 26.86 21.81
CA GLN A 852 2.37 26.23 23.10
C GLN A 852 0.96 25.64 23.09
N SER A 853 -0.02 26.36 22.54
CA SER A 853 -1.40 25.85 22.43
C SER A 853 -1.46 24.56 21.60
N ILE A 854 -0.65 24.45 20.55
CA ILE A 854 -0.54 23.24 19.72
C ILE A 854 0.10 22.10 20.51
N LYS A 855 1.20 22.36 21.23
CA LYS A 855 1.86 21.37 22.10
C LYS A 855 0.89 20.84 23.17
N ARG A 856 0.18 21.73 23.87
CA ARG A 856 -0.84 21.38 24.86
C ARG A 856 -1.94 20.51 24.26
N HIS A 857 -2.46 20.88 23.09
CA HIS A 857 -3.47 20.08 22.41
C HIS A 857 -2.98 18.66 22.07
N ASN A 858 -1.73 18.52 21.62
CA ASN A 858 -1.15 17.20 21.37
C ASN A 858 -0.99 16.39 22.66
N LYS A 859 -0.63 17.03 23.77
CA LYS A 859 -0.56 16.40 25.11
C LYS A 859 -1.92 15.93 25.59
N GLU A 860 -2.97 16.71 25.38
CA GLU A 860 -4.36 16.32 25.68
C GLU A 860 -4.79 15.09 24.85
N ARG A 861 -4.44 15.03 23.57
CA ARG A 861 -4.70 13.86 22.72
C ARG A 861 -3.99 12.59 23.23
N LEU A 862 -2.71 12.71 23.62
CA LEU A 862 -1.99 11.57 24.18
C LEU A 862 -2.52 11.19 25.57
N ALA A 863 -2.87 12.16 26.42
CA ALA A 863 -3.48 11.91 27.72
C ALA A 863 -4.82 11.15 27.59
N ALA A 864 -5.65 11.51 26.62
CA ALA A 864 -6.88 10.78 26.31
C ALA A 864 -6.59 9.33 25.88
N TYR A 865 -5.60 9.12 24.99
CA TYR A 865 -5.17 7.79 24.60
C TYR A 865 -4.71 6.95 25.81
N ILE A 866 -3.87 7.52 26.69
CA ILE A 866 -3.38 6.84 27.89
C ILE A 866 -4.54 6.49 28.83
N LEU A 867 -5.49 7.42 29.02
CA LEU A 867 -6.68 7.17 29.84
C LEU A 867 -7.51 6.00 29.29
N ASP A 868 -7.76 5.98 27.99
CA ASP A 868 -8.57 4.93 27.35
C ASP A 868 -7.92 3.54 27.45
N HIS A 869 -6.59 3.47 27.45
CA HIS A 869 -5.86 2.19 27.45
C HIS A 869 -5.44 1.72 28.85
N THR A 870 -5.23 2.62 29.79
CA THR A 870 -4.73 2.31 31.14
C THR A 870 -5.74 2.56 32.25
N GLY A 871 -6.83 3.28 31.97
CA GLY A 871 -7.82 3.72 32.95
C GLY A 871 -7.31 4.79 33.92
N THR A 872 -6.11 5.32 33.73
CA THR A 872 -5.47 6.31 34.62
C THR A 872 -5.33 7.65 33.91
N ALA A 873 -5.81 8.72 34.54
CA ALA A 873 -5.72 10.07 33.99
C ALA A 873 -4.29 10.61 34.06
N VAL A 874 -3.91 11.35 33.02
CA VAL A 874 -2.62 12.04 32.92
C VAL A 874 -2.87 13.54 32.97
N ASN A 875 -2.06 14.27 33.74
CA ASN A 875 -2.10 15.73 33.77
C ASN A 875 -1.42 16.33 32.52
N PRO A 876 -2.13 16.97 31.57
CA PRO A 876 -1.50 17.54 30.38
C PRO A 876 -0.62 18.77 30.66
N ASP A 877 -0.69 19.34 31.88
CA ASP A 877 0.17 20.46 32.29
C ASP A 877 1.52 19.99 32.87
N SER A 878 1.71 18.68 33.11
CA SER A 878 3.01 18.10 33.51
C SER A 878 4.00 18.10 32.35
N ILE A 879 5.31 18.02 32.61
CA ILE A 879 6.31 17.76 31.57
C ILE A 879 6.11 16.34 31.04
N PHE A 880 5.84 16.19 29.75
CA PHE A 880 5.82 14.87 29.09
C PHE A 880 7.25 14.48 28.72
N ASP A 881 7.80 13.57 29.52
CA ASP A 881 9.17 13.07 29.41
C ASP A 881 9.20 11.69 28.76
N VAL A 882 9.73 11.59 27.54
CA VAL A 882 9.42 10.48 26.65
C VAL A 882 10.68 9.70 26.25
N GLN A 883 10.68 8.40 26.56
CA GLN A 883 11.67 7.43 26.09
C GLN A 883 11.01 6.28 25.32
N VAL A 884 10.84 6.47 24.00
CA VAL A 884 10.29 5.46 23.09
C VAL A 884 11.32 4.96 22.09
N LYS A 885 11.75 3.71 22.23
CA LYS A 885 12.72 3.01 21.38
C LYS A 885 12.79 1.54 21.79
N ARG A 886 13.38 0.69 20.94
CA ARG A 886 13.65 -0.73 21.29
C ARG A 886 14.29 -0.84 22.68
N LEU A 887 13.94 -1.87 23.43
CA LEU A 887 14.51 -2.07 24.75
C LEU A 887 15.86 -2.80 24.64
N HIS A 888 16.92 -2.17 25.14
CA HIS A 888 18.27 -2.73 25.09
C HIS A 888 19.14 -2.11 26.19
N GLY A 889 20.11 -2.87 26.73
CA GLY A 889 21.04 -2.38 27.75
C GLY A 889 21.69 -1.03 27.41
N TYR A 890 22.34 -0.90 26.25
CA TYR A 890 22.99 0.36 25.83
C TYR A 890 22.03 1.55 25.60
N LYS A 891 20.71 1.33 25.44
CA LYS A 891 19.72 2.41 25.30
C LYS A 891 19.25 2.96 26.64
N ARG A 892 19.64 2.30 27.73
CA ARG A 892 19.57 2.76 29.12
C ARG A 892 18.19 3.23 29.59
N GLN A 893 17.11 2.54 29.21
CA GLN A 893 15.83 2.67 29.93
C GLN A 893 16.00 2.36 31.43
N LEU A 894 17.01 1.55 31.78
CA LEU A 894 17.40 1.31 33.17
C LEU A 894 17.90 2.59 33.88
N LEU A 895 18.69 3.44 33.21
CA LEU A 895 19.13 4.72 33.79
C LEU A 895 17.93 5.63 34.10
N ASN A 896 17.00 5.75 33.16
CA ASN A 896 15.79 6.54 33.32
C ASN A 896 14.95 6.04 34.51
N ILE A 897 14.64 4.73 34.56
CA ILE A 897 13.78 4.21 35.63
C ILE A 897 14.43 4.28 37.02
N LEU A 898 15.76 4.14 37.12
CA LEU A 898 16.47 4.37 38.40
C LEU A 898 16.38 5.84 38.85
N HIS A 899 16.41 6.79 37.91
CA HIS A 899 16.20 8.21 38.23
C HIS A 899 14.76 8.47 38.71
N VAL A 900 13.77 7.84 38.10
CA VAL A 900 12.37 7.90 38.57
C VAL A 900 12.23 7.35 39.99
N MET A 901 12.87 6.23 40.32
CA MET A 901 12.92 5.70 41.69
C MET A 901 13.53 6.71 42.67
N HIS A 902 14.62 7.38 42.28
CA HIS A 902 15.23 8.43 43.08
C HIS A 902 14.28 9.63 43.31
N LEU A 903 13.59 10.11 42.27
CA LEU A 903 12.60 11.19 42.41
C LEU A 903 11.46 10.79 43.35
N TYR A 904 10.95 9.57 43.24
CA TYR A 904 9.94 9.05 44.15
C TYR A 904 10.43 9.05 45.61
N ASN A 905 11.61 8.47 45.88
CA ASN A 905 12.18 8.43 47.23
C ASN A 905 12.36 9.85 47.81
N ARG A 906 12.80 10.80 46.97
CA ARG A 906 12.99 12.20 47.38
C ARG A 906 11.68 12.90 47.71
N LEU A 907 10.62 12.70 46.91
CA LEU A 907 9.28 13.24 47.19
C LEU A 907 8.66 12.67 48.47
N LYS A 908 9.04 11.45 48.88
CA LYS A 908 8.59 10.83 50.14
C LYS A 908 9.38 11.27 51.36
N SER A 909 10.67 11.53 51.20
CA SER A 909 11.60 11.83 52.31
C SER A 909 11.76 13.32 52.59
N ASP A 910 11.59 14.18 51.58
CA ASP A 910 11.74 15.63 51.68
C ASP A 910 10.47 16.36 51.25
N ALA A 911 9.66 16.77 52.23
CA ALA A 911 8.42 17.51 51.98
C ALA A 911 8.65 18.91 51.37
N SER A 912 9.89 19.43 51.38
CA SER A 912 10.24 20.71 50.77
C SER A 912 10.70 20.57 49.31
N PHE A 913 10.88 19.35 48.83
CA PHE A 913 11.28 19.10 47.46
C PHE A 913 10.16 19.45 46.48
N ASP A 914 10.34 20.56 45.78
CA ASP A 914 9.46 21.04 44.72
C ASP A 914 10.00 20.63 43.35
N ILE A 915 9.12 20.06 42.53
CA ILE A 915 9.39 19.74 41.12
C ILE A 915 8.21 20.21 40.30
N VAL A 916 8.48 20.61 39.06
CA VAL A 916 7.43 20.72 38.05
C VAL A 916 6.83 19.32 37.87
N PRO A 917 5.49 19.16 37.92
CA PRO A 917 4.86 17.86 37.72
C PRO A 917 5.39 17.20 36.45
N ARG A 918 5.70 15.90 36.51
CA ARG A 918 6.37 15.19 35.42
C ARG A 918 5.71 13.84 35.15
N THR A 919 5.48 13.56 33.88
CA THR A 919 4.93 12.29 33.40
C THR A 919 5.96 11.61 32.52
N PHE A 920 6.55 10.53 33.04
CA PHE A 920 7.48 9.69 32.28
C PHE A 920 6.71 8.69 31.42
N ILE A 921 7.01 8.63 30.13
CA ILE A 921 6.32 7.80 29.15
C ILE A 921 7.34 6.91 28.43
N PHE A 922 7.22 5.61 28.66
CA PHE A 922 8.00 4.57 28.04
C PHE A 922 7.20 3.87 26.94
N GLY A 923 7.89 3.40 25.91
CA GLY A 923 7.32 2.57 24.85
C GLY A 923 8.43 1.80 24.16
N ALA A 924 8.45 0.49 24.35
CA ALA A 924 9.57 -0.34 23.92
C ALA A 924 9.18 -1.80 23.77
N LYS A 925 9.75 -2.49 22.79
CA LYS A 925 9.71 -3.96 22.67
C LYS A 925 11.09 -4.54 22.97
N ALA A 926 11.14 -5.61 23.75
CA ALA A 926 12.35 -6.43 23.95
C ALA A 926 12.31 -7.63 22.98
N ALA A 927 13.47 -8.05 22.45
CA ALA A 927 13.51 -9.29 21.66
C ALA A 927 13.06 -10.50 22.51
N PRO A 928 12.40 -11.53 21.94
CA PRO A 928 11.82 -12.62 22.71
C PRO A 928 12.85 -13.37 23.58
N SER A 929 14.08 -13.53 23.08
CA SER A 929 15.20 -14.19 23.76
C SER A 929 16.00 -13.28 24.70
N TYR A 930 15.72 -11.97 24.74
CA TYR A 930 16.51 -11.02 25.54
C TYR A 930 15.93 -10.84 26.96
N TYR A 931 16.21 -11.81 27.83
CA TYR A 931 15.68 -11.86 29.19
C TYR A 931 15.99 -10.63 30.05
N PHE A 932 17.24 -10.12 30.00
CA PHE A 932 17.62 -8.91 30.74
C PHE A 932 16.78 -7.69 30.34
N ALA A 933 16.52 -7.51 29.03
CA ALA A 933 15.64 -6.46 28.56
C ALA A 933 14.21 -6.66 29.10
N LYS A 934 13.65 -7.87 29.01
CA LYS A 934 12.31 -8.15 29.58
C LYS A 934 12.23 -7.85 31.08
N LYS A 935 13.30 -8.09 31.83
CA LYS A 935 13.39 -7.73 33.25
C LYS A 935 13.36 -6.22 33.50
N ILE A 936 14.00 -5.41 32.65
CA ILE A 936 13.88 -3.95 32.72
C ILE A 936 12.44 -3.49 32.43
N ILE A 937 11.72 -4.09 31.47
CA ILE A 937 10.30 -3.80 31.24
C ILE A 937 9.48 -4.09 32.50
N LYS A 938 9.74 -5.22 33.17
CA LYS A 938 9.09 -5.56 34.42
C LYS A 938 9.36 -4.54 35.52
N LEU A 939 10.61 -4.08 35.66
CA LEU A 939 10.95 -3.03 36.61
C LEU A 939 10.18 -1.73 36.34
N ILE A 940 10.14 -1.29 35.08
CA ILE A 940 9.40 -0.06 34.70
C ILE A 940 7.92 -0.16 35.09
N ASN A 941 7.28 -1.28 34.80
CA ASN A 941 5.86 -1.48 35.13
C ASN A 941 5.64 -1.56 36.65
N THR A 942 6.51 -2.25 37.40
CA THR A 942 6.42 -2.30 38.88
C THR A 942 6.58 -0.91 39.50
N VAL A 943 7.53 -0.10 39.02
CA VAL A 943 7.72 1.28 39.47
C VAL A 943 6.51 2.13 39.09
N ALA A 944 5.97 1.98 37.88
CA ALA A 944 4.80 2.72 37.43
C ALA A 944 3.56 2.45 38.28
N ASP A 945 3.27 1.19 38.56
CA ASP A 945 2.15 0.79 39.43
C ASP A 945 2.28 1.40 40.84
N THR A 946 3.49 1.42 41.38
CA THR A 946 3.79 1.97 42.71
C THR A 946 3.60 3.48 42.74
N VAL A 947 4.22 4.19 41.80
CA VAL A 947 4.19 5.65 41.71
C VAL A 947 2.77 6.16 41.47
N ASN A 948 2.05 5.60 40.50
CA ASN A 948 0.75 6.11 40.09
C ASN A 948 -0.36 5.88 41.14
N ARG A 949 -0.22 4.85 41.99
CA ARG A 949 -1.17 4.54 43.07
C ARG A 949 -0.89 5.30 44.37
N ASP A 950 0.32 5.85 44.53
CA ASP A 950 0.68 6.61 45.74
C ASP A 950 0.09 8.03 45.68
N THR A 951 -0.98 8.25 46.44
CA THR A 951 -1.69 9.55 46.50
C THR A 951 -0.87 10.69 47.10
N ALA A 952 0.29 10.42 47.70
CA ALA A 952 1.20 11.45 48.18
C ALA A 952 2.19 11.95 47.09
N VAL A 953 2.27 11.26 45.95
CA VAL A 953 3.28 11.48 44.91
C VAL A 953 2.67 11.66 43.51
N ASN A 954 1.56 10.99 43.22
CA ASN A 954 1.02 10.87 41.87
C ASN A 954 0.48 12.19 41.25
N ASP A 955 0.35 13.26 42.03
CA ASP A 955 0.05 14.60 41.56
C ASP A 955 1.27 15.31 40.95
N ARG A 956 2.48 14.90 41.35
CA ARG A 956 3.77 15.47 40.93
C ARG A 956 4.59 14.54 40.04
N LEU A 957 4.44 13.23 40.18
CA LEU A 957 5.18 12.24 39.40
C LEU A 957 4.26 11.13 38.93
N GLN A 958 4.21 10.91 37.62
CA GLN A 958 3.49 9.78 37.01
C GLN A 958 4.41 9.03 36.03
N VAL A 959 4.16 7.73 35.85
CA VAL A 959 4.95 6.88 34.96
C VAL A 959 4.03 5.97 34.16
N PHE A 960 4.23 5.88 32.85
CA PHE A 960 3.43 5.03 31.98
C PHE A 960 4.32 4.21 31.05
N PHE A 961 3.99 2.92 30.92
CA PHE A 961 4.54 2.07 29.87
C PHE A 961 3.45 1.80 28.85
N LEU A 962 3.60 2.33 27.64
CA LEU A 962 2.62 2.15 26.57
C LEU A 962 2.95 0.87 25.80
N GLU A 963 2.03 -0.09 25.87
CA GLU A 963 2.18 -1.39 25.24
C GLU A 963 2.23 -1.30 23.71
N ASN A 964 2.89 -2.26 23.09
CA ASN A 964 2.87 -2.49 21.64
C ASN A 964 3.29 -1.27 20.80
N TYR A 965 4.35 -0.59 21.21
CA TYR A 965 4.90 0.56 20.47
C TYR A 965 5.03 0.27 18.96
N SER A 966 4.41 1.15 18.16
CA SER A 966 4.25 1.07 16.71
C SER A 966 4.43 2.44 16.06
N VAL A 967 4.31 2.54 14.73
CA VAL A 967 4.36 3.83 14.02
C VAL A 967 3.15 4.68 14.40
N SER A 968 1.96 4.09 14.40
CA SER A 968 0.72 4.79 14.76
C SER A 968 0.75 5.35 16.18
N LEU A 969 1.30 4.59 17.14
CA LEU A 969 1.46 5.11 18.50
C LEU A 969 2.55 6.20 18.56
N ALA A 970 3.63 6.07 17.80
CA ALA A 970 4.66 7.10 17.71
C ALA A 970 4.12 8.44 17.16
N GLU A 971 3.19 8.42 16.21
CA GLU A 971 2.54 9.61 15.65
C GLU A 971 1.68 10.36 16.68
N LYS A 972 1.24 9.70 17.76
CA LYS A 972 0.57 10.35 18.90
C LYS A 972 1.58 10.84 19.95
N ILE A 973 2.61 10.05 20.23
CA ILE A 973 3.60 10.34 21.28
C ILE A 973 4.53 11.51 20.90
N ILE A 974 5.07 11.49 19.69
CA ILE A 974 6.13 12.43 19.28
C ILE A 974 5.65 13.89 19.30
N PRO A 975 4.47 14.25 18.75
CA PRO A 975 3.97 15.62 18.79
C PRO A 975 3.68 16.13 20.21
N ALA A 976 3.42 15.23 21.16
CA ALA A 976 3.04 15.54 22.54
C ALA A 976 4.25 15.71 23.48
N ALA A 977 5.42 15.17 23.14
CA ALA A 977 6.56 15.22 24.05
C ALA A 977 7.09 16.64 24.27
N ASP A 978 7.45 16.94 25.52
CA ASP A 978 8.20 18.12 25.90
C ASP A 978 9.71 17.79 25.93
N VAL A 979 10.04 16.64 26.52
CA VAL A 979 11.41 16.12 26.65
C VAL A 979 11.57 14.82 25.88
N SER A 980 12.68 14.69 25.17
CA SER A 980 13.05 13.50 24.41
C SER A 980 14.30 12.84 24.98
N GLU A 981 14.15 11.61 25.47
CA GLU A 981 15.22 10.83 26.12
C GLU A 981 16.11 10.11 25.09
N GLN A 982 17.29 10.66 24.84
CA GLN A 982 18.28 10.19 23.88
C GLN A 982 19.58 9.77 24.57
N ILE A 983 19.43 8.92 25.57
CA ILE A 983 20.44 8.64 26.60
C ILE A 983 21.24 7.36 26.35
N SER A 984 21.52 6.98 25.11
CA SER A 984 22.36 5.79 24.84
C SER A 984 23.78 5.97 25.40
N THR A 985 24.47 4.90 25.81
CA THR A 985 25.90 4.98 26.20
C THR A 985 26.71 5.53 25.04
N ALA A 986 27.54 6.55 25.26
CA ALA A 986 28.27 7.20 24.18
C ALA A 986 29.14 6.23 23.36
N GLY A 987 29.09 6.35 22.03
CA GLY A 987 29.75 5.47 21.07
C GLY A 987 28.97 4.19 20.70
N LYS A 988 27.76 3.99 21.23
CA LYS A 988 26.94 2.78 20.99
C LYS A 988 25.76 3.02 20.05
N GLU A 989 25.22 4.25 19.97
CA GLU A 989 24.19 4.60 18.99
C GLU A 989 24.83 5.03 17.67
N ALA A 990 24.55 4.30 16.59
CA ALA A 990 25.07 4.64 15.27
C ALA A 990 24.54 5.98 14.73
N SER A 991 23.30 6.34 15.06
CA SER A 991 22.67 7.59 14.61
C SER A 991 21.46 7.89 15.50
N GLY A 992 20.36 7.16 15.31
CA GLY A 992 19.07 7.48 15.91
C GLY A 992 18.25 8.37 14.99
N THR A 993 17.02 7.95 14.70
CA THR A 993 16.04 8.75 13.93
C THR A 993 14.86 9.19 14.78
N GLY A 994 14.70 8.67 16.00
CA GLY A 994 13.67 9.10 16.93
C GLY A 994 13.89 10.54 17.41
N ASN A 995 15.14 10.84 17.80
CA ASN A 995 15.61 12.18 18.18
C ASN A 995 15.26 13.26 17.15
N MET A 996 15.48 12.99 15.85
CA MET A 996 15.14 13.90 14.76
C MET A 996 13.64 14.21 14.71
N LYS A 997 12.77 13.22 14.96
CA LYS A 997 11.30 13.41 14.94
C LYS A 997 10.84 14.28 16.11
N PHE A 998 11.42 14.04 17.28
CA PHE A 998 11.16 14.83 18.48
C PHE A 998 11.60 16.28 18.32
N MET A 999 12.82 16.49 17.80
CA MET A 999 13.35 17.82 17.47
C MET A 999 12.44 18.57 16.50
N MET A 1000 12.02 17.92 15.41
CA MET A 1000 11.11 18.48 14.42
C MET A 1000 9.77 18.91 15.01
N ASN A 1001 9.29 18.21 16.04
CA ASN A 1001 8.04 18.51 16.75
C ASN A 1001 8.22 19.38 18.02
N GLY A 1002 9.41 19.98 18.21
CA GLY A 1002 9.67 20.95 19.28
C GLY A 1002 9.87 20.34 20.66
N ALA A 1003 10.21 19.05 20.77
CA ALA A 1003 10.65 18.47 22.02
C ALA A 1003 12.14 18.75 22.23
N LEU A 1004 12.54 19.11 23.46
CA LEU A 1004 13.93 19.34 23.82
C LEU A 1004 14.61 18.01 24.18
N THR A 1005 15.82 17.81 23.69
CA THR A 1005 16.54 16.55 23.90
C THR A 1005 17.33 16.60 25.18
N ILE A 1006 17.17 15.59 26.03
CA ILE A 1006 18.15 15.19 27.03
C ILE A 1006 18.92 13.99 26.49
N GLY A 1007 20.25 14.07 26.46
CA GLY A 1007 21.01 13.04 25.77
C GLY A 1007 22.51 13.10 25.99
N THR A 1008 23.16 12.00 25.61
CA THR A 1008 24.61 11.93 25.52
C THR A 1008 25.10 12.49 24.19
N MET A 1009 26.39 12.84 24.12
CA MET A 1009 27.07 13.17 22.86
C MET A 1009 27.36 11.90 22.05
N ASP A 1010 26.29 11.32 21.50
CA ASP A 1010 26.31 10.06 20.75
C ASP A 1010 25.41 10.11 19.52
N GLY A 1011 25.73 9.32 18.49
CA GLY A 1011 24.98 9.25 17.25
C GLY A 1011 24.64 10.62 16.66
N ALA A 1012 23.38 10.80 16.25
CA ALA A 1012 22.87 12.03 15.65
C ALA A 1012 22.61 13.14 16.69
N ASN A 1013 22.74 12.90 18.00
CA ASN A 1013 22.66 13.99 18.99
C ASN A 1013 23.81 14.99 18.80
N VAL A 1014 24.98 14.50 18.36
CA VAL A 1014 26.14 15.36 18.04
C VAL A 1014 25.78 16.32 16.91
N GLU A 1015 25.24 15.80 15.81
CA GLU A 1015 24.82 16.61 14.66
C GLU A 1015 23.67 17.55 15.04
N MET A 1016 22.74 17.12 15.89
CA MET A 1016 21.68 17.99 16.40
C MET A 1016 22.27 19.16 17.21
N ALA A 1017 23.22 18.89 18.12
CA ALA A 1017 23.88 19.92 18.93
C ALA A 1017 24.66 20.91 18.06
N GLU A 1018 25.30 20.45 16.98
CA GLU A 1018 25.98 21.32 16.00
C GLU A 1018 24.99 22.24 15.25
N GLN A 1019 23.77 21.76 14.96
CA GLN A 1019 22.77 22.50 14.19
C GLN A 1019 21.98 23.49 15.05
N VAL A 1020 21.49 23.06 16.22
CA VAL A 1020 20.65 23.90 17.09
C VAL A 1020 21.46 24.65 18.15
N GLY A 1021 22.70 24.24 18.41
CA GLY A 1021 23.53 24.74 19.50
C GLY A 1021 23.27 24.02 20.82
N GLU A 1022 24.34 23.72 21.56
CA GLU A 1022 24.28 22.98 22.84
C GLU A 1022 23.34 23.63 23.87
N ASP A 1023 23.23 24.96 23.89
CA ASP A 1023 22.33 25.69 24.79
C ASP A 1023 20.85 25.31 24.62
N ASN A 1024 20.47 24.75 23.46
CA ASN A 1024 19.09 24.36 23.16
C ASN A 1024 18.83 22.85 23.38
N MET A 1025 19.78 22.15 24.02
CA MET A 1025 19.71 20.74 24.43
C MET A 1025 20.18 20.58 25.88
N PHE A 1026 19.92 19.42 26.49
CA PHE A 1026 20.39 19.05 27.81
C PHE A 1026 21.38 17.88 27.70
N ILE A 1027 22.63 18.22 27.40
CA ILE A 1027 23.69 17.23 27.18
C ILE A 1027 24.34 16.83 28.52
N PHE A 1028 24.58 15.53 28.72
CA PHE A 1028 25.22 15.01 29.93
C PHE A 1028 26.07 13.75 29.67
N GLY A 1029 26.78 13.32 30.71
CA GLY A 1029 27.43 12.01 30.78
C GLY A 1029 28.79 11.94 30.09
N LEU A 1030 29.34 10.73 30.06
CA LEU A 1030 30.62 10.44 29.41
C LEU A 1030 30.57 10.68 27.89
N ARG A 1031 31.72 11.09 27.33
CA ARG A 1031 31.98 11.10 25.88
C ARG A 1031 32.46 9.75 25.38
N ALA A 1032 32.37 9.52 24.07
CA ALA A 1032 32.68 8.23 23.44
C ALA A 1032 34.14 7.79 23.63
N ASP A 1033 35.07 8.74 23.67
CA ASP A 1033 36.50 8.53 23.95
C ASP A 1033 36.74 8.12 25.41
N GLU A 1034 36.05 8.74 26.37
CA GLU A 1034 36.11 8.36 27.78
C GLU A 1034 35.55 6.95 28.02
N VAL A 1035 34.40 6.63 27.42
CA VAL A 1035 33.81 5.27 27.45
C VAL A 1035 34.79 4.24 26.89
N LEU A 1036 35.42 4.55 25.77
CA LEU A 1036 36.40 3.67 25.13
C LEU A 1036 37.62 3.45 26.01
N GLU A 1037 38.11 4.48 26.68
CA GLU A 1037 39.24 4.37 27.61
C GLU A 1037 38.89 3.49 28.83
N TYR A 1038 37.67 3.57 29.35
CA TYR A 1038 37.21 2.66 30.40
C TYR A 1038 37.16 1.20 29.93
N TYR A 1039 36.65 0.94 28.72
CA TYR A 1039 36.65 -0.42 28.16
C TYR A 1039 38.08 -0.96 27.93
N ARG A 1040 39.02 -0.10 27.49
CA ARG A 1040 40.41 -0.49 27.25
C ARG A 1040 41.20 -0.73 28.53
N SER A 1041 41.09 0.18 29.49
CA SER A 1041 41.84 0.12 30.74
C SER A 1041 41.25 -0.87 31.75
N GLY A 1042 39.95 -1.17 31.64
CA GLY A 1042 39.23 -1.98 32.63
C GLY A 1042 39.25 -1.35 34.03
N SER A 1043 39.41 -0.02 34.11
CA SER A 1043 39.57 0.74 35.36
C SER A 1043 38.25 1.06 36.07
N TYR A 1044 37.11 0.92 35.38
CA TYR A 1044 35.80 1.22 35.94
C TYR A 1044 35.40 0.23 37.05
N ARG A 1045 34.95 0.75 38.20
CA ARG A 1045 34.52 -0.03 39.37
C ARG A 1045 33.15 0.48 39.87
N PRO A 1046 32.02 -0.12 39.44
CA PRO A 1046 30.69 0.36 39.82
C PRO A 1046 30.43 0.29 41.33
N GLY A 1047 31.01 -0.68 42.04
CA GLY A 1047 30.88 -0.79 43.50
C GLY A 1047 31.42 0.42 44.27
N GLU A 1048 32.42 1.13 43.73
CA GLU A 1048 32.93 2.37 44.35
C GLU A 1048 31.91 3.51 44.24
N ILE A 1049 31.18 3.58 43.13
CA ILE A 1049 30.12 4.58 42.92
C ILE A 1049 28.98 4.36 43.90
N VAL A 1050 28.54 3.11 44.07
CA VAL A 1050 27.50 2.76 45.05
C VAL A 1050 27.91 3.13 46.48
N GLN A 1051 29.19 3.01 46.84
CA GLN A 1051 29.67 3.40 48.16
C GLN A 1051 29.72 4.92 48.37
N GLN A 1052 29.89 5.70 47.30
CA GLN A 1052 30.10 7.15 47.36
C GLN A 1052 28.82 7.97 47.20
N ASP A 1053 27.83 7.48 46.43
CA ASP A 1053 26.57 8.19 46.18
C ASP A 1053 25.39 7.47 46.85
N GLU A 1054 24.88 8.07 47.92
CA GLU A 1054 23.75 7.53 48.69
C GLU A 1054 22.48 7.37 47.85
N ARG A 1055 22.26 8.24 46.85
CA ARG A 1055 21.11 8.15 45.95
C ARG A 1055 21.15 6.87 45.14
N ILE A 1056 22.34 6.55 44.62
CA ILE A 1056 22.59 5.34 43.82
C ILE A 1056 22.48 4.11 44.70
N ARG A 1057 23.08 4.14 45.90
CA ARG A 1057 22.99 3.05 46.87
C ARG A 1057 21.56 2.67 47.19
N GLU A 1058 20.73 3.67 47.50
CA GLU A 1058 19.32 3.45 47.83
C GLU A 1058 18.56 2.75 46.69
N VAL A 1059 18.65 3.28 45.46
CA VAL A 1059 17.89 2.70 44.33
C VAL A 1059 18.41 1.31 43.91
N VAL A 1060 19.71 1.05 44.06
CA VAL A 1060 20.30 -0.27 43.77
C VAL A 1060 19.91 -1.30 44.84
N GLU A 1061 19.91 -0.94 46.13
CA GLU A 1061 19.46 -1.80 47.22
C GLU A 1061 17.96 -2.12 47.12
N GLN A 1062 17.14 -1.16 46.67
CA GLN A 1062 15.70 -1.35 46.43
C GLN A 1062 15.38 -2.37 45.32
N LEU A 1063 16.34 -2.76 44.47
CA LEU A 1063 16.13 -3.81 43.47
C LEU A 1063 16.08 -5.22 44.08
N VAL A 1064 16.78 -5.44 45.19
CA VAL A 1064 16.97 -6.78 45.76
C VAL A 1064 16.25 -6.97 47.09
N HIS A 1065 16.00 -5.91 47.85
CA HIS A 1065 15.32 -5.99 49.13
C HIS A 1065 13.82 -5.71 49.03
N PRO A 1066 12.96 -6.49 49.73
CA PRO A 1066 11.52 -6.24 49.77
C PRO A 1066 11.19 -4.81 50.17
N GLY A 1067 10.39 -4.12 49.36
CA GLY A 1067 10.09 -2.70 49.55
C GLY A 1067 9.10 -2.17 48.52
N ALA A 1068 9.12 -0.86 48.27
CA ALA A 1068 8.20 -0.20 47.34
C ALA A 1068 8.29 -0.74 45.91
N PHE A 1069 9.48 -1.12 45.46
CA PHE A 1069 9.75 -1.50 44.07
C PHE A 1069 10.11 -2.98 43.87
N CYS A 1070 10.13 -3.78 44.94
CA CYS A 1070 10.50 -5.19 44.90
C CYS A 1070 9.57 -5.94 45.86
N GLU A 1071 8.64 -6.73 45.32
CA GLU A 1071 7.65 -7.45 46.14
C GLU A 1071 8.24 -8.71 46.78
N ARG A 1072 9.18 -9.36 46.08
CA ARG A 1072 9.82 -10.62 46.49
C ARG A 1072 11.32 -10.44 46.48
N ASP A 1073 11.96 -10.87 47.56
CA ASP A 1073 13.42 -10.86 47.68
C ASP A 1073 14.05 -11.47 46.42
N GLY A 1074 14.83 -10.64 45.73
CA GLY A 1074 15.52 -11.05 44.52
C GLY A 1074 14.77 -11.02 43.18
N GLU A 1075 13.62 -10.37 43.06
CA GLU A 1075 12.88 -10.27 41.79
C GLU A 1075 13.72 -9.68 40.63
N PHE A 1076 14.60 -8.73 40.95
CA PHE A 1076 15.47 -8.00 40.02
C PHE A 1076 16.97 -8.28 40.21
N TRP A 1077 17.36 -9.46 40.72
CA TRP A 1077 18.78 -9.86 40.84
C TRP A 1077 19.55 -9.73 39.52
N ASP A 1078 18.95 -10.09 38.39
CA ASP A 1078 19.59 -9.98 37.07
C ASP A 1078 20.01 -8.52 36.75
N ILE A 1079 19.25 -7.53 37.24
CA ILE A 1079 19.56 -6.11 37.07
C ILE A 1079 20.67 -5.70 38.03
N TYR A 1080 20.56 -6.11 39.30
CA TYR A 1080 21.58 -5.85 40.32
C TYR A 1080 22.96 -6.42 39.92
N ASP A 1081 23.00 -7.67 39.46
CA ASP A 1081 24.22 -8.35 39.02
C ASP A 1081 24.80 -7.69 37.77
N SER A 1082 23.96 -7.27 36.82
CA SER A 1082 24.39 -6.49 35.66
C SER A 1082 25.13 -5.21 36.05
N LEU A 1083 24.62 -4.50 37.06
CA LEU A 1083 25.20 -3.24 37.55
C LEU A 1083 26.47 -3.44 38.40
N LEU A 1084 26.61 -4.56 39.10
CA LEU A 1084 27.71 -4.76 40.05
C LEU A 1084 28.64 -5.91 39.67
N ALA A 1085 28.11 -7.13 39.59
CA ALA A 1085 28.90 -8.33 39.32
C ALA A 1085 29.45 -8.37 37.89
N HIS A 1086 28.71 -7.80 36.93
CA HIS A 1086 29.09 -7.73 35.51
C HIS A 1086 29.65 -6.37 35.10
N GLY A 1087 29.97 -5.52 36.07
CA GLY A 1087 30.77 -4.31 35.85
C GLY A 1087 30.02 -3.13 35.23
N ASP A 1088 28.68 -3.14 35.19
CA ASP A 1088 27.87 -2.07 34.61
C ASP A 1088 28.34 -1.70 33.19
N GLU A 1089 28.24 -2.67 32.28
CA GLU A 1089 28.75 -2.60 30.90
C GLU A 1089 28.38 -1.30 30.17
N TYR A 1090 27.23 -0.71 30.51
CA TYR A 1090 26.65 0.46 29.85
C TYR A 1090 26.77 1.76 30.66
N PHE A 1091 27.56 1.77 31.73
CA PHE A 1091 27.84 2.97 32.54
C PHE A 1091 26.57 3.64 33.08
N VAL A 1092 25.57 2.85 33.46
CA VAL A 1092 24.31 3.31 34.04
C VAL A 1092 24.59 4.02 35.36
N LEU A 1093 25.40 3.44 36.25
CA LEU A 1093 25.69 4.06 37.55
C LEU A 1093 26.62 5.26 37.40
N ARG A 1094 27.57 5.20 36.46
CA ARG A 1094 28.53 6.27 36.23
C ARG A 1094 27.89 7.56 35.74
N ASP A 1095 26.92 7.47 34.84
CA ASP A 1095 26.25 8.65 34.28
C ASP A 1095 25.06 9.13 35.13
N PHE A 1096 24.66 8.40 36.18
CA PHE A 1096 23.48 8.69 36.99
C PHE A 1096 23.48 10.11 37.58
N ALA A 1097 24.59 10.55 38.17
CA ALA A 1097 24.66 11.87 38.81
C ALA A 1097 24.51 13.00 37.78
N ALA A 1098 25.24 12.93 36.66
CA ALA A 1098 25.16 13.92 35.58
C ALA A 1098 23.77 13.94 34.92
N TYR A 1099 23.12 12.78 34.80
CA TYR A 1099 21.75 12.67 34.32
C TYR A 1099 20.74 13.35 35.25
N ALA A 1100 20.85 13.12 36.56
CA ALA A 1100 20.01 13.78 37.55
C ALA A 1100 20.18 15.31 37.55
N ASP A 1101 21.42 15.80 37.39
CA ASP A 1101 21.71 17.23 37.28
C ASP A 1101 21.10 17.84 36.00
N ALA A 1102 21.14 17.12 34.88
CA ALA A 1102 20.48 17.54 33.64
C ALA A 1102 18.96 17.62 33.78
N HIS A 1103 18.34 16.68 34.52
CA HIS A 1103 16.91 16.78 34.84
C HIS A 1103 16.55 17.96 35.73
N ALA A 1104 17.42 18.34 36.68
CA ALA A 1104 17.25 19.54 37.47
C ALA A 1104 17.34 20.82 36.62
N ALA A 1105 18.23 20.84 35.61
CA ALA A 1105 18.31 21.92 34.64
C ALA A 1105 17.03 22.02 33.79
N ILE A 1106 16.43 20.89 33.40
CA ILE A 1106 15.12 20.87 32.71
C ILE A 1106 14.03 21.48 33.59
N ASP A 1107 13.96 21.13 34.87
CA ASP A 1107 12.98 21.69 35.81
C ASP A 1107 13.06 23.21 35.86
N SER A 1108 14.29 23.74 36.02
CA SER A 1108 14.53 25.18 36.02
C SER A 1108 14.19 25.85 34.69
N ALA A 1109 14.51 25.22 33.56
CA ALA A 1109 14.26 25.77 32.23
C ALA A 1109 12.78 25.79 31.87
N TYR A 1110 12.02 24.76 32.28
CA TYR A 1110 10.59 24.65 31.98
C TYR A 1110 9.75 25.71 32.72
N ARG A 1111 10.23 26.18 33.89
CA ARG A 1111 9.60 27.29 34.62
C ARG A 1111 9.71 28.63 33.89
N ASP A 1112 10.72 28.81 33.04
CA ASP A 1112 10.81 29.92 32.09
C ASP A 1112 10.08 29.54 30.78
N VAL A 1113 8.76 29.73 30.77
CA VAL A 1113 7.89 29.33 29.65
C VAL A 1113 8.32 29.97 28.32
N ALA A 1114 8.74 31.25 28.34
CA ALA A 1114 9.18 31.96 27.14
C ALA A 1114 10.53 31.41 26.63
N GLY A 1115 11.50 31.22 27.55
CA GLY A 1115 12.78 30.61 27.23
C GLY A 1115 12.66 29.17 26.72
N TRP A 1116 11.83 28.34 27.36
CA TRP A 1116 11.53 26.98 26.92
C TRP A 1116 10.93 26.95 25.51
N THR A 1117 9.92 27.77 25.26
CA THR A 1117 9.24 27.81 23.96
C THR A 1117 10.18 28.30 22.87
N ARG A 1118 11.01 29.31 23.15
CA ARG A 1118 12.05 29.76 22.24
C ARG A 1118 12.98 28.61 21.84
N LYS A 1119 13.48 27.82 22.80
CA LYS A 1119 14.32 26.64 22.53
C LYS A 1119 13.58 25.61 21.67
N ALA A 1120 12.31 25.36 21.95
CA ALA A 1120 11.48 24.41 21.21
C ALA A 1120 11.28 24.84 19.74
N VAL A 1121 10.99 26.13 19.50
CA VAL A 1121 10.85 26.69 18.15
C VAL A 1121 12.15 26.61 17.37
N LEU A 1122 13.29 26.91 18.01
CA LEU A 1122 14.61 26.78 17.38
C LEU A 1122 14.93 25.32 17.00
N ASN A 1123 14.57 24.35 17.83
CA ASN A 1123 14.71 22.93 17.50
C ASN A 1123 13.89 22.57 16.25
N THR A 1124 12.62 22.97 16.18
CA THR A 1124 11.80 22.76 14.96
C THR A 1124 12.43 23.46 13.75
N ALA A 1125 12.88 24.71 13.89
CA ALA A 1125 13.47 25.48 12.80
C ALA A 1125 14.73 24.82 12.22
N GLN A 1126 15.62 24.31 13.07
CA GLN A 1126 16.87 23.69 12.63
C GLN A 1126 16.73 22.22 12.22
N SER A 1127 15.52 21.65 12.30
CA SER A 1127 15.29 20.23 11.99
C SER A 1127 15.30 19.88 10.51
N GLY A 1128 15.19 20.88 9.62
CA GLY A 1128 15.05 20.67 8.17
C GLY A 1128 16.20 19.92 7.49
N ILE A 1129 17.41 20.04 8.03
CA ILE A 1129 18.59 19.30 7.54
C ILE A 1129 18.46 17.79 7.78
N PHE A 1130 17.66 17.35 8.74
CA PHE A 1130 17.40 15.94 9.04
C PHE A 1130 16.24 15.36 8.22
N SER A 1131 15.78 16.05 7.18
CA SER A 1131 14.86 15.45 6.20
C SER A 1131 15.53 14.31 5.45
N SER A 1132 14.83 13.20 5.27
CA SER A 1132 15.28 12.09 4.42
C SER A 1132 15.39 12.47 2.94
N ASP A 1133 14.80 13.59 2.49
CA ASP A 1133 14.96 14.09 1.12
C ASP A 1133 16.41 14.49 0.83
N ARG A 1134 17.06 15.13 1.82
CA ARG A 1134 18.47 15.50 1.76
C ARG A 1134 19.33 14.25 1.70
N THR A 1135 19.09 13.29 2.61
CA THR A 1135 19.79 12.00 2.61
C THR A 1135 19.64 11.28 1.27
N ILE A 1136 18.43 11.15 0.73
CA ILE A 1136 18.20 10.47 -0.55
C ILE A 1136 18.86 11.19 -1.72
N SER A 1137 18.89 12.52 -1.73
CA SER A 1137 19.58 13.28 -2.78
C SER A 1137 21.09 13.06 -2.75
N GLU A 1138 21.68 12.94 -1.56
CA GLU A 1138 23.11 12.59 -1.39
C GLU A 1138 23.38 11.15 -1.86
N TYR A 1139 22.54 10.17 -1.50
CA TYR A 1139 22.67 8.81 -2.01
C TYR A 1139 22.51 8.73 -3.54
N ALA A 1140 21.53 9.43 -4.09
CA ALA A 1140 21.23 9.46 -5.52
C ALA A 1140 22.42 9.99 -6.32
N THR A 1141 23.07 11.05 -5.83
CA THR A 1141 24.19 11.72 -6.50
C THR A 1141 25.51 10.97 -6.29
N ASP A 1142 25.85 10.65 -5.04
CA ASP A 1142 27.19 10.19 -4.69
C ASP A 1142 27.39 8.68 -4.85
N ILE A 1143 26.31 7.89 -4.81
CA ILE A 1143 26.37 6.42 -4.77
C ILE A 1143 25.62 5.81 -5.95
N TRP A 1144 24.34 6.10 -6.09
CA TRP A 1144 23.50 5.39 -7.06
C TRP A 1144 23.64 5.90 -8.49
N GLY A 1145 24.00 7.18 -8.67
CA GLY A 1145 24.07 7.82 -9.97
C GLY A 1145 22.70 7.86 -10.67
N ILE A 1146 21.65 8.21 -9.93
CA ILE A 1146 20.29 8.36 -10.46
C ILE A 1146 19.87 9.83 -10.45
N HIS A 1147 18.92 10.18 -11.32
CA HIS A 1147 18.39 11.53 -11.43
C HIS A 1147 16.86 11.52 -11.32
N PRO A 1148 16.23 12.63 -10.90
CA PRO A 1148 14.79 12.76 -10.92
C PRO A 1148 14.26 12.54 -12.33
N VAL A 1149 13.22 11.74 -12.43
CA VAL A 1149 12.61 11.37 -13.69
C VAL A 1149 11.61 12.46 -14.08
N SER A 1150 12.04 13.43 -14.88
CA SER A 1150 11.15 14.50 -15.37
C SER A 1150 10.12 13.91 -16.35
N GLY A 1151 8.86 13.84 -15.95
CA GLY A 1151 7.79 13.66 -16.93
C GLY A 1151 7.17 14.99 -17.31
N ASN A 1152 7.02 15.22 -18.61
CA ASN A 1152 6.01 16.15 -19.12
C ASN A 1152 4.63 15.53 -18.87
N TRP A 1153 4.20 15.47 -17.61
CA TRP A 1153 2.88 15.02 -17.22
C TRP A 1153 1.97 16.26 -17.30
N LYS A 1154 1.44 16.55 -18.50
CA LYS A 1154 0.46 17.63 -18.67
C LYS A 1154 -0.90 17.16 -18.15
N GLY A 1155 -1.39 17.89 -17.14
CA GLY A 1155 -2.77 18.41 -17.02
C GLY A 1155 -3.88 17.41 -16.86
#